data_AF-A0A1F4ZZB4-F1
#
_entry.id   AF-A0A1F4ZZB4-F1
#
_cell.length_a   1.000
_cell.length_b   1.000
_cell.length_c   1.000
_cell.angle_alpha   90.00
_cell.angle_beta   90.00
_cell.angle_gamma   90.00
#
_symmetry.space_group_name_H-M   'P 1'
#
loop_
_entity.id
_entity.type
_entity.pdbx_description
1 polymer ?
#
loop_
_entity_poly.entity_id
_entity_poly.type
_entity_poly.pdbx_seq_one_letter_code
_entity_poly.pdbx_strand_id
1 'polypeptide(L)'
;MVWYILKMVPKVDLMKRWSLITVFGLVAALIFSFYGFSSVFAEDKNVPGGVIPKLPQTVNDPELTNGRVYPPWGPVCQRYSYSVIYRDKEGRPPEYMKMYFNGKMIDIEKQNPQERDYKKGVRYEYKYVPNKLGSNFYYFEASNGLGKARESIIDSPDNGPVLFESAFERNEVAVIDASTGQKILSFSTGKEWVGGIALSDDGKYLAAKTSQHVYLFDTAQPQKPIWQFTCEDCRIGDDVKGGVDISGDGAKIVAGIGQSILLFDKSNQNPLWRYTQAGNAYNVAISRDGNYLAAATAGEESNLNANLIILWGGTKKEPLWQYHASGNFHDVSLSDDGSFIAGSTGCPDRRAYLFSKDSNQPVIKTDPLTRDSPVHRAKISADGAFFAVGSEADRGAVFLFGKNSTSPVWKFSTKGNSSVRALNFTPDGKHIGAATFGGDAYIFSQASDQPLAGWKINASLGGIDIADDGSFIAAGGTDNQLHILKKDKSGDQEIGFSEFVEEIDISGNGKYVAAGTGGSVYFFETIKQNLDKVYPCTEVIEPPSEAEFMKQNEGRDELNGTREKSSGFFAAKNKWPGMLFGFGVLGSLVTLILYLAIKYINFLQPIKDRLRQINQNQSIKIFHLTHKKIILFLSAFTLLFLMLTIMSAFFNRPGLQSTKTEDLTGEPEKRIKNEEQSGNDGGQVQPVCGNSMCEPDFGETKENCAKDCSAGD
;
A
#
# COMPACT_ATOMS: atom_id res chain seq x y z
N MET A 1 -72.68 1.60 -11.67
CA MET A 1 -72.44 1.30 -10.24
C MET A 1 -71.31 2.15 -9.63
N VAL A 2 -70.08 2.13 -10.17
CA VAL A 2 -68.91 2.87 -9.63
C VAL A 2 -69.18 4.35 -9.32
N TRP A 3 -69.92 5.06 -10.19
CA TRP A 3 -70.22 6.49 -10.04
C TRP A 3 -71.03 6.86 -8.78
N TYR A 4 -71.72 5.90 -8.15
CA TYR A 4 -72.53 6.15 -6.95
C TYR A 4 -71.75 6.04 -5.63
N ILE A 5 -70.61 5.34 -5.63
CA ILE A 5 -69.79 5.11 -4.42
C ILE A 5 -68.91 6.33 -4.10
N LEU A 6 -68.53 7.11 -5.12
CA LEU A 6 -67.66 8.29 -5.00
C LEU A 6 -68.30 9.51 -4.31
N LYS A 7 -69.54 9.43 -3.82
CA LYS A 7 -70.28 10.55 -3.21
C LYS A 7 -70.47 10.47 -1.69
N MET A 8 -69.91 9.48 -1.01
CA MET A 8 -70.06 9.27 0.46
C MET A 8 -68.74 9.02 1.22
N VAL A 9 -67.63 9.68 0.83
CA VAL A 9 -66.39 9.71 1.63
C VAL A 9 -65.86 11.15 1.73
N PRO A 10 -65.63 11.70 2.94
CA PRO A 10 -65.02 13.03 3.08
C PRO A 10 -63.59 13.08 2.54
N LYS A 11 -63.26 14.11 1.75
CA LYS A 11 -61.94 14.30 1.10
C LYS A 11 -60.73 14.44 2.06
N VAL A 12 -60.95 14.43 3.38
CA VAL A 12 -59.95 14.81 4.40
C VAL A 12 -58.98 13.69 4.78
N ASP A 13 -59.40 12.42 4.76
CA ASP A 13 -58.55 11.30 5.22
C ASP A 13 -57.69 10.66 4.12
N LEU A 14 -57.97 10.94 2.83
CA LEU A 14 -57.14 10.40 1.74
C LEU A 14 -55.72 11.00 1.78
N MET A 15 -55.59 12.32 1.97
CA MET A 15 -54.29 13.00 2.04
C MET A 15 -53.43 12.53 3.23
N LYS A 16 -54.04 12.23 4.39
CA LYS A 16 -53.30 11.73 5.56
C LYS A 16 -52.69 10.35 5.35
N ARG A 17 -53.34 9.47 4.56
CA ARG A 17 -52.77 8.17 4.19
C ARG A 17 -51.60 8.32 3.22
N TRP A 18 -51.72 9.21 2.23
CA TRP A 18 -50.62 9.52 1.31
C TRP A 18 -49.40 10.10 2.03
N SER A 19 -49.58 11.03 2.98
CA SER A 19 -48.45 11.57 3.77
C SER A 19 -47.76 10.52 4.64
N LEU A 20 -48.48 9.52 5.13
CA LEU A 20 -47.87 8.42 5.91
C LEU A 20 -46.99 7.52 5.02
N ILE A 21 -47.45 7.25 3.80
CA ILE A 21 -46.73 6.42 2.82
C ILE A 21 -45.47 7.13 2.32
N THR A 22 -45.52 8.43 2.02
CA THR A 22 -44.32 9.18 1.63
C THR A 22 -43.31 9.31 2.78
N VAL A 23 -43.75 9.45 4.03
CA VAL A 23 -42.83 9.45 5.19
C VAL A 23 -42.19 8.08 5.38
N PHE A 24 -42.92 6.98 5.27
CA PHE A 24 -42.33 5.63 5.32
C PHE A 24 -41.36 5.37 4.15
N GLY A 25 -41.69 5.83 2.95
CA GLY A 25 -40.82 5.74 1.78
C GLY A 25 -39.52 6.53 1.94
N LEU A 26 -39.59 7.76 2.45
CA LEU A 26 -38.41 8.60 2.72
C LEU A 26 -37.52 8.01 3.82
N VAL A 27 -38.10 7.46 4.89
CA VAL A 27 -37.33 6.79 5.95
C VAL A 27 -36.68 5.50 5.44
N ALA A 28 -37.39 4.70 4.63
CA ALA A 28 -36.82 3.51 4.01
C ALA A 28 -35.69 3.85 3.03
N ALA A 29 -35.84 4.91 2.22
CA ALA A 29 -34.80 5.39 1.32
C ALA A 29 -33.56 5.90 2.07
N LEU A 30 -33.74 6.66 3.16
CA LEU A 30 -32.65 7.10 4.03
C LEU A 30 -31.90 5.93 4.66
N ILE A 31 -32.61 4.90 5.14
CA ILE A 31 -32.00 3.68 5.66
C ILE A 31 -31.20 2.96 4.56
N PHE A 32 -31.75 2.82 3.35
CA PHE A 32 -31.01 2.23 2.22
C PHE A 32 -29.77 3.05 1.83
N SER A 33 -29.83 4.39 1.84
CA SER A 33 -28.64 5.22 1.56
C SER A 33 -27.53 5.08 2.61
N PHE A 34 -27.87 4.77 3.86
CA PHE A 34 -26.89 4.51 4.93
C PHE A 34 -26.35 3.06 4.96
N TYR A 35 -26.99 2.12 4.25
CA TYR A 35 -26.52 0.75 4.09
C TYR A 35 -25.93 0.45 2.69
N GLY A 36 -25.99 1.40 1.75
CA GLY A 36 -25.64 1.18 0.35
C GLY A 36 -24.15 1.24 0.00
N PHE A 37 -23.30 1.79 0.86
CA PHE A 37 -21.87 2.01 0.58
C PHE A 37 -20.96 1.52 1.72
N SER A 38 -20.88 0.20 1.88
CA SER A 38 -19.82 -0.45 2.66
C SER A 38 -19.41 -1.81 2.06
N SER A 39 -19.35 -1.89 0.74
CA SER A 39 -18.81 -3.01 -0.02
C SER A 39 -17.59 -2.54 -0.80
N VAL A 40 -16.41 -2.71 -0.18
CA VAL A 40 -15.14 -2.68 -0.91
C VAL A 40 -15.12 -3.93 -1.78
N PHE A 41 -15.19 -3.75 -3.10
CA PHE A 41 -15.13 -4.86 -4.06
C PHE A 41 -13.66 -5.16 -4.42
N ALA A 42 -13.01 -5.97 -3.58
CA ALA A 42 -11.85 -6.73 -3.98
C ALA A 42 -12.35 -8.07 -4.59
N GLU A 43 -12.44 -8.13 -5.92
CA GLU A 43 -12.60 -9.38 -6.68
C GLU A 43 -11.98 -9.21 -8.08
N ASP A 44 -10.67 -9.39 -8.22
CA ASP A 44 -10.11 -9.75 -9.52
C ASP A 44 -10.27 -11.27 -9.72
N LYS A 45 -10.80 -11.67 -10.89
CA LYS A 45 -11.46 -13.00 -11.06
C LYS A 45 -10.57 -14.08 -11.65
N ASN A 46 -9.28 -13.82 -11.76
CA ASN A 46 -8.30 -14.71 -12.37
C ASN A 46 -7.40 -15.47 -11.37
N VAL A 47 -7.78 -15.52 -10.09
CA VAL A 47 -7.08 -16.36 -9.09
C VAL A 47 -7.23 -17.86 -9.44
N PRO A 48 -6.15 -18.67 -9.44
CA PRO A 48 -6.18 -20.14 -9.61
C PRO A 48 -6.87 -20.91 -8.46
N GLY A 49 -8.15 -20.63 -8.23
CA GLY A 49 -8.95 -21.10 -7.11
C GLY A 49 -9.90 -19.99 -6.66
N GLY A 50 -11.18 -20.09 -7.05
CA GLY A 50 -12.19 -19.09 -6.70
C GLY A 50 -12.42 -18.97 -5.18
N VAL A 51 -12.94 -17.80 -4.77
CA VAL A 51 -13.19 -17.35 -3.38
C VAL A 51 -13.30 -18.49 -2.37
N ILE A 52 -12.23 -18.67 -1.58
CA ILE A 52 -12.11 -19.78 -0.62
C ILE A 52 -13.28 -19.73 0.38
N PRO A 53 -14.18 -20.74 0.41
CA PRO A 53 -15.37 -20.67 1.23
C PRO A 53 -15.06 -20.56 2.72
N LYS A 54 -15.62 -19.55 3.38
CA LYS A 54 -15.48 -19.34 4.82
C LYS A 54 -16.11 -20.52 5.58
N LEU A 55 -15.36 -21.09 6.52
CA LEU A 55 -15.83 -22.19 7.35
C LEU A 55 -16.97 -21.71 8.28
N PRO A 56 -18.00 -22.54 8.54
CA PRO A 56 -19.01 -22.24 9.54
C PRO A 56 -18.39 -22.33 10.94
N GLN A 57 -18.48 -21.26 11.73
CA GLN A 57 -17.93 -21.23 13.08
C GLN A 57 -18.74 -22.09 14.06
N THR A 58 -18.04 -22.86 14.89
CA THR A 58 -18.60 -23.71 15.94
C THR A 58 -17.95 -23.41 17.30
N VAL A 59 -18.60 -23.84 18.39
CA VAL A 59 -18.01 -23.74 19.75
C VAL A 59 -16.84 -24.70 19.97
N ASN A 60 -16.66 -25.70 19.10
CA ASN A 60 -15.60 -26.71 19.17
C ASN A 60 -14.45 -26.42 18.19
N ASP A 61 -14.42 -25.28 17.50
CA ASP A 61 -13.36 -25.02 16.53
C ASP A 61 -11.98 -24.96 17.20
N PRO A 62 -10.99 -25.67 16.64
CA PRO A 62 -9.60 -25.51 17.06
C PRO A 62 -9.08 -24.11 16.67
N GLU A 63 -7.93 -23.75 17.20
CA GLU A 63 -7.19 -22.53 16.87
C GLU A 63 -5.97 -22.92 16.06
N LEU A 64 -5.85 -22.41 14.83
CA LEU A 64 -4.60 -22.37 14.08
C LEU A 64 -4.00 -20.97 14.22
N THR A 65 -2.68 -20.89 14.43
CA THR A 65 -1.98 -19.61 14.65
C THR A 65 -0.54 -19.67 14.13
N ASN A 66 0.03 -18.50 13.79
CA ASN A 66 1.42 -18.35 13.35
C ASN A 66 1.74 -19.25 12.15
N GLY A 67 0.79 -19.35 11.21
CA GLY A 67 0.99 -20.06 9.95
C GLY A 67 1.90 -19.25 9.02
N ARG A 68 3.12 -19.75 8.77
CA ARG A 68 4.14 -19.06 7.97
C ARG A 68 5.08 -20.01 7.23
N VAL A 69 5.77 -19.49 6.22
CA VAL A 69 6.93 -20.11 5.60
C VAL A 69 8.23 -19.47 6.12
N TYR A 70 9.28 -20.28 6.26
CA TYR A 70 10.63 -19.85 6.60
C TYR A 70 11.67 -20.60 5.76
N PRO A 71 12.71 -19.93 5.21
CA PRO A 71 12.87 -18.49 5.11
C PRO A 71 11.76 -17.81 4.28
N PRO A 72 11.54 -16.49 4.42
CA PRO A 72 10.52 -15.76 3.65
C PRO A 72 10.92 -15.54 2.18
N TRP A 73 12.21 -15.71 1.85
CA TRP A 73 12.76 -15.61 0.50
C TRP A 73 14.04 -16.46 0.38
N GLY A 74 14.53 -16.69 -0.83
CA GLY A 74 15.83 -17.33 -1.06
C GLY A 74 15.98 -17.89 -2.47
N PRO A 75 17.04 -18.67 -2.72
CA PRO A 75 17.24 -19.31 -4.01
C PRO A 75 16.29 -20.50 -4.20
N VAL A 76 16.15 -20.93 -5.46
CA VAL A 76 15.79 -22.31 -5.79
C VAL A 76 16.78 -23.32 -5.17
N CYS A 77 16.36 -24.58 -5.03
CA CYS A 77 17.09 -25.65 -4.36
C CYS A 77 17.38 -25.44 -2.86
N GLN A 78 16.95 -24.33 -2.24
CA GLN A 78 16.90 -24.18 -0.78
C GLN A 78 15.71 -24.92 -0.17
N ARG A 79 15.85 -25.40 1.07
CA ARG A 79 14.75 -25.95 1.85
C ARG A 79 13.92 -24.84 2.50
N TYR A 80 12.61 -24.91 2.31
CA TYR A 80 11.63 -24.05 2.96
C TYR A 80 10.75 -24.88 3.91
N SER A 81 10.49 -24.32 5.09
CA SER A 81 9.66 -24.87 6.15
C SER A 81 8.35 -24.10 6.23
N TYR A 82 7.25 -24.75 5.82
CA TYR A 82 5.90 -24.24 6.00
C TYR A 82 5.38 -24.79 7.32
N SER A 83 4.99 -23.93 8.26
CA SER A 83 4.64 -24.38 9.62
C SER A 83 3.50 -23.59 10.24
N VAL A 84 2.77 -24.22 11.17
CA VAL A 84 1.62 -23.66 11.88
C VAL A 84 1.52 -24.24 13.29
N ILE A 85 0.96 -23.50 14.23
CA ILE A 85 0.66 -23.97 15.59
C ILE A 85 -0.83 -24.30 15.69
N TYR A 86 -1.14 -25.56 15.98
CA TYR A 86 -2.50 -26.04 16.27
C TYR A 86 -2.75 -26.08 17.77
N ARG A 87 -3.95 -25.65 18.18
CA ARG A 87 -4.40 -25.62 19.57
C ARG A 87 -5.87 -25.98 19.67
N ASP A 88 -6.25 -26.63 20.77
CA ASP A 88 -7.62 -27.02 21.08
C ASP A 88 -7.91 -26.75 22.57
N LYS A 89 -9.07 -26.13 22.86
CA LYS A 89 -9.44 -25.66 24.22
C LYS A 89 -9.64 -26.82 25.19
N GLU A 90 -10.23 -27.91 24.70
CA GLU A 90 -10.48 -29.14 25.43
C GLU A 90 -9.24 -30.04 25.50
N GLY A 91 -8.25 -29.79 24.62
CA GLY A 91 -6.97 -30.52 24.52
C GLY A 91 -7.02 -31.68 23.53
N ARG A 92 -7.99 -31.68 22.60
CA ARG A 92 -8.19 -32.75 21.62
C ARG A 92 -7.05 -32.73 20.57
N PRO A 93 -6.49 -33.91 20.20
CA PRO A 93 -5.66 -34.00 19.01
C PRO A 93 -6.48 -33.62 17.76
N PRO A 94 -5.83 -33.13 16.68
CA PRO A 94 -6.52 -33.03 15.41
C PRO A 94 -6.84 -34.43 14.87
N GLU A 95 -8.01 -34.55 14.24
CA GLU A 95 -8.42 -35.67 13.39
C GLU A 95 -7.57 -35.69 12.11
N TYR A 96 -7.34 -34.51 11.53
CA TYR A 96 -6.36 -34.31 10.46
C TYR A 96 -5.71 -32.93 10.57
N MET A 97 -4.48 -32.85 10.06
CA MET A 97 -3.74 -31.61 9.83
C MET A 97 -3.26 -31.61 8.39
N LYS A 98 -3.66 -30.63 7.60
CA LYS A 98 -3.32 -30.53 6.18
C LYS A 98 -2.89 -29.13 5.79
N MET A 99 -2.16 -29.04 4.71
CA MET A 99 -1.89 -27.80 3.98
C MET A 99 -2.47 -27.92 2.57
N TYR A 100 -3.20 -26.92 2.10
CA TYR A 100 -3.40 -26.70 0.67
C TYR A 100 -2.10 -26.14 0.13
N PHE A 101 -1.56 -26.70 -0.95
CA PHE A 101 -0.33 -26.27 -1.59
C PHE A 101 -0.46 -26.41 -3.11
N ASN A 102 -0.38 -25.31 -3.85
CA ASN A 102 -0.42 -25.24 -5.31
C ASN A 102 -1.50 -26.18 -5.94
N GLY A 103 -2.74 -26.05 -5.47
CA GLY A 103 -3.89 -26.82 -5.97
C GLY A 103 -4.18 -28.15 -5.26
N LYS A 104 -3.36 -28.60 -4.30
CA LYS A 104 -3.47 -29.93 -3.67
C LYS A 104 -3.53 -29.87 -2.15
N MET A 105 -4.42 -30.64 -1.53
CA MET A 105 -4.39 -30.88 -0.08
C MET A 105 -3.35 -31.96 0.23
N ILE A 106 -2.35 -31.64 1.04
CA ILE A 106 -1.33 -32.56 1.55
C ILE A 106 -1.41 -32.67 3.08
N ASP A 107 -1.17 -33.86 3.61
CA ASP A 107 -1.02 -34.06 5.06
C ASP A 107 0.34 -33.54 5.53
N ILE A 108 0.39 -32.96 6.74
CA ILE A 108 1.61 -32.37 7.31
C ILE A 108 1.88 -32.91 8.72
N GLU A 109 3.15 -33.01 9.08
CA GLU A 109 3.60 -33.76 10.27
C GLU A 109 3.90 -32.83 11.46
N LYS A 110 4.10 -33.41 12.66
CA LYS A 110 4.55 -32.66 13.82
C LYS A 110 6.04 -32.40 13.75
N GLN A 111 6.48 -31.17 14.01
CA GLN A 111 7.90 -30.86 14.18
C GLN A 111 8.52 -31.64 15.35
N ASN A 112 7.74 -31.90 16.41
CA ASN A 112 8.12 -32.80 17.50
C ASN A 112 7.12 -33.98 17.58
N PRO A 113 7.50 -35.20 17.12
CA PRO A 113 6.66 -36.38 17.20
C PRO A 113 6.23 -36.80 18.61
N GLN A 114 6.86 -36.29 19.67
CA GLN A 114 6.50 -36.55 21.08
C GLN A 114 5.58 -35.49 21.70
N GLU A 115 5.38 -34.33 21.06
CA GLU A 115 4.56 -33.25 21.64
C GLU A 115 3.05 -33.61 21.66
N ARG A 116 2.38 -33.38 22.78
CA ARG A 116 0.98 -33.76 23.06
C ARG A 116 0.16 -32.68 23.77
N ASP A 117 0.75 -31.56 24.19
CA ASP A 117 -0.01 -30.46 24.83
C ASP A 117 -0.74 -29.60 23.80
N TYR A 118 -1.88 -30.11 23.32
CA TYR A 118 -2.77 -29.38 22.41
C TYR A 118 -3.46 -28.16 23.07
N LYS A 119 -3.38 -27.97 24.40
CA LYS A 119 -3.92 -26.77 25.07
C LYS A 119 -2.96 -25.59 25.06
N LYS A 120 -1.66 -25.88 25.15
CA LYS A 120 -0.57 -24.92 24.93
C LYS A 120 -0.36 -24.66 23.44
N GLY A 121 -0.37 -25.73 22.63
CA GLY A 121 -0.24 -25.69 21.18
C GLY A 121 0.86 -26.61 20.66
N VAL A 122 0.63 -27.26 19.53
CA VAL A 122 1.55 -28.21 18.88
C VAL A 122 1.90 -27.69 17.49
N ARG A 123 3.20 -27.56 17.19
CA ARG A 123 3.68 -27.10 15.88
C ARG A 123 3.71 -28.24 14.87
N TYR A 124 3.10 -27.99 13.73
CA TYR A 124 3.12 -28.83 12.54
C TYR A 124 3.97 -28.17 11.44
N GLU A 125 4.56 -28.99 10.57
CA GLU A 125 5.56 -28.57 9.58
C GLU A 125 5.46 -29.41 8.29
N TYR A 126 5.71 -28.75 7.16
CA TYR A 126 5.98 -29.35 5.85
C TYR A 126 7.25 -28.76 5.27
N LYS A 127 8.14 -29.62 4.75
CA LYS A 127 9.43 -29.23 4.19
C LYS A 127 9.42 -29.40 2.67
N TYR A 128 9.69 -28.32 1.96
CA TYR A 128 9.69 -28.26 0.49
C TYR A 128 11.04 -27.79 -0.04
N VAL A 129 11.36 -28.16 -1.27
CA VAL A 129 12.54 -27.68 -2.02
C VAL A 129 12.05 -27.33 -3.44
N PRO A 130 11.87 -26.05 -3.79
CA PRO A 130 11.50 -25.65 -5.14
C PRO A 130 12.67 -25.87 -6.09
N ASN A 131 12.38 -26.46 -7.25
CA ASN A 131 13.34 -26.73 -8.31
C ASN A 131 13.04 -25.95 -9.61
N LYS A 132 12.22 -24.90 -9.51
CA LYS A 132 11.78 -24.00 -10.58
C LYS A 132 11.53 -22.62 -9.97
N LEU A 133 11.73 -21.54 -10.73
CA LEU A 133 11.26 -20.21 -10.33
C LEU A 133 9.73 -20.12 -10.42
N GLY A 134 9.16 -19.17 -9.68
CA GLY A 134 7.72 -18.90 -9.69
C GLY A 134 7.09 -18.99 -8.29
N SER A 135 5.86 -18.49 -8.21
CA SER A 135 5.14 -18.32 -6.97
C SER A 135 4.58 -19.62 -6.37
N ASN A 136 4.19 -19.55 -5.10
CA ASN A 136 3.51 -20.64 -4.40
C ASN A 136 2.32 -20.07 -3.62
N PHE A 137 1.22 -20.83 -3.59
CA PHE A 137 0.03 -20.52 -2.80
C PHE A 137 -0.28 -21.65 -1.81
N TYR A 138 -0.47 -21.29 -0.55
CA TYR A 138 -0.79 -22.24 0.51
C TYR A 138 -1.78 -21.72 1.56
N TYR A 139 -2.43 -22.64 2.26
CA TYR A 139 -3.07 -22.35 3.55
C TYR A 139 -3.17 -23.62 4.39
N PHE A 140 -3.21 -23.49 5.71
CA PHE A 140 -3.38 -24.64 6.60
C PHE A 140 -4.88 -24.92 6.85
N GLU A 141 -5.26 -26.19 7.01
CA GLU A 141 -6.58 -26.61 7.48
C GLU A 141 -6.48 -27.74 8.52
N ALA A 142 -7.24 -27.62 9.61
CA ALA A 142 -7.33 -28.63 10.66
C ALA A 142 -8.79 -28.96 11.01
N SER A 143 -9.01 -30.21 11.44
CA SER A 143 -10.24 -30.70 12.06
C SER A 143 -9.91 -31.38 13.37
N ASN A 144 -10.81 -31.32 14.35
CA ASN A 144 -10.81 -32.16 15.57
C ASN A 144 -12.00 -33.13 15.62
N GLY A 145 -12.68 -33.33 14.49
CA GLY A 145 -13.91 -34.12 14.35
C GLY A 145 -15.20 -33.40 14.78
N LEU A 146 -15.10 -32.20 15.37
CA LEU A 146 -16.24 -31.43 15.91
C LEU A 146 -16.32 -29.98 15.40
N GLY A 147 -15.19 -29.42 14.98
CA GLY A 147 -15.03 -28.08 14.42
C GLY A 147 -13.79 -28.00 13.53
N LYS A 148 -13.62 -26.89 12.81
CA LYS A 148 -12.52 -26.71 11.84
C LYS A 148 -11.91 -25.31 11.90
N ALA A 149 -10.65 -25.21 11.50
CA ALA A 149 -9.94 -23.94 11.34
C ALA A 149 -9.09 -23.91 10.07
N ARG A 150 -8.83 -22.69 9.57
CA ARG A 150 -7.82 -22.39 8.54
C ARG A 150 -6.97 -21.19 8.96
N GLU A 151 -5.75 -21.13 8.45
CA GLU A 151 -4.75 -20.08 8.72
C GLU A 151 -3.90 -19.83 7.46
N SER A 152 -3.28 -18.66 7.37
CA SER A 152 -2.45 -18.18 6.23
C SER A 152 -3.20 -17.89 4.92
N ILE A 153 -4.54 -17.91 4.90
CA ILE A 153 -5.31 -17.37 3.76
C ILE A 153 -5.13 -15.86 3.72
N ILE A 154 -4.61 -15.34 2.61
CA ILE A 154 -4.55 -13.90 2.31
C ILE A 154 -5.22 -13.62 0.97
N ASP A 155 -5.54 -12.35 0.71
CA ASP A 155 -6.18 -11.89 -0.53
C ASP A 155 -5.11 -11.58 -1.60
N SER A 156 -4.38 -12.63 -1.99
CA SER A 156 -3.31 -12.62 -2.99
C SER A 156 -3.26 -13.99 -3.67
N PRO A 157 -2.99 -14.08 -4.99
CA PRO A 157 -2.74 -15.36 -5.65
C PRO A 157 -1.48 -16.06 -5.12
N ASP A 158 -0.57 -15.31 -4.49
CA ASP A 158 0.76 -15.75 -4.08
C ASP A 158 1.01 -15.40 -2.60
N ASN A 159 1.47 -16.38 -1.80
CA ASN A 159 1.79 -16.16 -0.38
C ASN A 159 2.95 -17.00 0.19
N GLY A 160 3.56 -17.85 -0.64
CA GLY A 160 4.80 -18.56 -0.36
C GLY A 160 6.04 -17.66 -0.35
N PRO A 161 7.25 -18.25 -0.31
CA PRO A 161 8.48 -17.50 -0.26
C PRO A 161 8.83 -16.91 -1.62
N VAL A 162 9.47 -15.73 -1.64
CA VAL A 162 9.99 -15.13 -2.87
C VAL A 162 11.21 -15.91 -3.34
N LEU A 163 11.18 -16.43 -4.57
CA LEU A 163 12.22 -17.30 -5.12
C LEU A 163 13.10 -16.60 -6.15
N PHE A 164 14.41 -16.72 -5.96
CA PHE A 164 15.44 -16.15 -6.82
C PHE A 164 16.36 -17.24 -7.41
N GLU A 165 17.25 -16.85 -8.33
CA GLU A 165 18.33 -17.75 -8.80
C GLU A 165 19.53 -17.79 -7.84
N SER A 166 19.70 -16.74 -7.02
CA SER A 166 20.82 -16.58 -6.09
C SER A 166 20.37 -16.46 -4.65
N ALA A 167 21.30 -16.73 -3.73
CA ALA A 167 21.17 -16.44 -2.30
C ALA A 167 21.61 -15.01 -1.93
N PHE A 168 22.12 -14.23 -2.90
CA PHE A 168 22.70 -12.89 -2.70
C PHE A 168 23.79 -12.89 -1.61
N GLU A 169 24.87 -13.65 -1.85
CA GLU A 169 25.99 -13.78 -0.91
C GLU A 169 27.27 -13.06 -1.38
N ARG A 170 27.29 -12.57 -2.62
CA ARG A 170 28.44 -11.90 -3.25
C ARG A 170 28.11 -10.46 -3.67
N ASN A 171 27.30 -9.76 -2.87
CA ASN A 171 26.94 -8.38 -3.16
C ASN A 171 28.16 -7.46 -3.07
N GLU A 172 28.12 -6.34 -3.81
CA GLU A 172 29.16 -5.32 -3.86
C GLU A 172 28.58 -3.93 -4.15
N VAL A 173 29.30 -2.90 -3.73
CA VAL A 173 29.22 -1.55 -4.29
C VAL A 173 30.40 -1.33 -5.22
N ALA A 174 30.17 -0.68 -6.35
CA ALA A 174 31.20 -0.38 -7.34
C ALA A 174 31.08 1.05 -7.87
N VAL A 175 32.19 1.59 -8.37
CA VAL A 175 32.22 2.81 -9.20
C VAL A 175 32.96 2.50 -10.49
N ILE A 176 32.36 2.89 -11.62
CA ILE A 176 32.81 2.61 -12.98
C ILE A 176 33.16 3.94 -13.65
N ASP A 177 34.29 4.02 -14.35
CA ASP A 177 34.57 5.13 -15.28
C ASP A 177 33.73 4.91 -16.56
N ALA A 178 32.74 5.78 -16.78
CA ALA A 178 31.72 5.64 -17.82
C ALA A 178 32.27 5.68 -19.26
N SER A 179 33.50 6.18 -19.45
CA SER A 179 34.14 6.23 -20.76
C SER A 179 34.83 4.91 -21.12
N THR A 180 35.34 4.19 -20.12
CA THR A 180 36.17 2.98 -20.28
C THR A 180 35.47 1.67 -19.88
N GLY A 181 34.39 1.75 -19.09
CA GLY A 181 33.72 0.58 -18.51
C GLY A 181 34.50 -0.07 -17.37
N GLN A 182 35.62 0.54 -16.94
CA GLN A 182 36.47 -0.03 -15.89
C GLN A 182 35.90 0.27 -14.50
N LYS A 183 35.66 -0.77 -13.69
CA LYS A 183 35.47 -0.62 -12.23
C LYS A 183 36.74 -0.02 -11.61
N ILE A 184 36.65 1.22 -11.14
CA ILE A 184 37.69 1.92 -10.37
C ILE A 184 37.57 1.63 -8.87
N LEU A 185 36.36 1.28 -8.41
CA LEU A 185 36.05 0.82 -7.06
C LEU A 185 35.21 -0.45 -7.17
N SER A 186 35.53 -1.45 -6.34
CA SER A 186 34.70 -2.62 -6.04
C SER A 186 34.92 -2.95 -4.56
N PHE A 187 33.86 -2.95 -3.77
CA PHE A 187 33.88 -3.28 -2.35
C PHE A 187 32.74 -4.25 -2.06
N SER A 188 33.07 -5.48 -1.65
CA SER A 188 32.04 -6.49 -1.37
C SER A 188 31.38 -6.24 -0.02
N THR A 189 30.04 -6.20 -0.04
CA THR A 189 29.16 -6.16 1.13
C THR A 189 28.73 -7.56 1.56
N GLY A 190 29.21 -8.61 0.86
CA GLY A 190 28.95 -10.00 1.14
C GLY A 190 27.46 -10.32 1.07
N LYS A 191 26.85 -10.65 2.21
CA LYS A 191 25.42 -10.96 2.30
C LYS A 191 24.53 -9.72 2.48
N GLU A 192 25.10 -8.55 2.78
CA GLU A 192 24.31 -7.32 2.90
C GLU A 192 23.95 -6.76 1.50
N TRP A 193 22.67 -6.50 1.28
CA TRP A 193 22.17 -5.90 0.04
C TRP A 193 22.36 -4.39 0.07
N VAL A 194 22.65 -3.81 -1.08
CA VAL A 194 22.73 -2.35 -1.26
C VAL A 194 21.33 -1.80 -1.56
N GLY A 195 20.83 -0.94 -0.67
CA GLY A 195 19.49 -0.32 -0.75
C GLY A 195 19.54 1.20 -0.86
N GLY A 196 20.56 1.70 -1.56
CA GLY A 196 20.79 3.10 -1.92
C GLY A 196 22.26 3.40 -2.14
N ILE A 197 22.59 4.17 -3.17
CA ILE A 197 23.91 4.74 -3.44
C ILE A 197 23.77 6.18 -3.96
N ALA A 198 24.77 7.03 -3.74
CA ALA A 198 24.84 8.38 -4.29
C ALA A 198 26.29 8.89 -4.41
N LEU A 199 26.62 9.54 -5.53
CA LEU A 199 27.90 10.18 -5.80
C LEU A 199 27.84 11.69 -5.59
N SER A 200 28.97 12.30 -5.19
CA SER A 200 29.12 13.77 -5.31
C SER A 200 29.17 14.19 -6.78
N ASP A 201 28.82 15.46 -7.10
CA ASP A 201 28.84 16.03 -8.47
C ASP A 201 30.14 15.74 -9.22
N ASP A 202 31.26 15.81 -8.48
CA ASP A 202 32.62 15.63 -8.99
C ASP A 202 33.07 14.17 -9.02
N GLY A 203 32.24 13.24 -8.55
CA GLY A 203 32.48 11.81 -8.46
C GLY A 203 33.60 11.40 -7.49
N LYS A 204 34.08 12.31 -6.63
CA LYS A 204 35.15 11.99 -5.65
C LYS A 204 34.65 11.18 -4.46
N TYR A 205 33.37 11.29 -4.11
CA TYR A 205 32.79 10.62 -2.96
C TYR A 205 31.62 9.74 -3.38
N LEU A 206 31.55 8.54 -2.79
CA LEU A 206 30.40 7.63 -2.90
C LEU A 206 29.85 7.40 -1.49
N ALA A 207 28.59 7.77 -1.26
CA ALA A 207 27.81 7.27 -0.14
C ALA A 207 27.07 6.00 -0.57
N ALA A 208 27.00 4.99 0.31
CA ALA A 208 26.26 3.76 0.06
C ALA A 208 25.59 3.26 1.34
N LYS A 209 24.34 2.80 1.25
CA LYS A 209 23.57 2.23 2.36
C LYS A 209 23.21 0.79 2.06
N THR A 210 23.46 -0.09 3.03
CA THR A 210 23.21 -1.52 2.95
C THR A 210 22.19 -1.98 4.00
N SER A 211 22.01 -3.29 4.15
CA SER A 211 21.17 -3.89 5.18
C SER A 211 21.55 -3.47 6.61
N GLN A 212 22.84 -3.34 6.94
CA GLN A 212 23.31 -3.01 8.30
C GLN A 212 24.21 -1.78 8.37
N HIS A 213 24.73 -1.27 7.24
CA HIS A 213 25.73 -0.21 7.23
C HIS A 213 25.35 1.01 6.39
N VAL A 214 26.00 2.14 6.70
CA VAL A 214 26.21 3.25 5.76
C VAL A 214 27.70 3.47 5.63
N TYR A 215 28.18 3.53 4.40
CA TYR A 215 29.59 3.75 4.05
C TYR A 215 29.75 5.09 3.34
N LEU A 216 30.91 5.71 3.53
CA LEU A 216 31.41 6.77 2.66
C LEU A 216 32.78 6.36 2.11
N PHE A 217 32.97 6.45 0.80
CA PHE A 217 34.25 6.18 0.12
C PHE A 217 34.83 7.43 -0.51
N ASP A 218 36.16 7.46 -0.62
CA ASP A 218 36.90 8.34 -1.55
C ASP A 218 37.20 7.49 -2.80
N THR A 219 36.69 7.89 -3.96
CA THR A 219 36.84 7.12 -5.21
C THR A 219 38.26 7.13 -5.76
N ALA A 220 39.12 8.06 -5.31
CA ALA A 220 40.56 8.05 -5.56
C ALA A 220 41.33 7.14 -4.58
N GLN A 221 40.71 6.67 -3.50
CA GLN A 221 41.27 5.74 -2.51
C GLN A 221 40.39 4.49 -2.28
N PRO A 222 40.03 3.74 -3.35
CA PRO A 222 38.92 2.76 -3.37
C PRO A 222 39.13 1.48 -2.51
N GLN A 223 40.23 1.37 -1.76
CA GLN A 223 40.61 0.16 -1.03
C GLN A 223 39.84 -0.06 0.29
N LYS A 224 39.22 1.01 0.82
CA LYS A 224 38.41 0.97 2.04
C LYS A 224 37.51 2.22 2.10
N PRO A 225 36.40 2.20 2.85
CA PRO A 225 35.67 3.42 3.15
C PRO A 225 36.51 4.40 3.98
N ILE A 226 36.19 5.70 3.87
CA ILE A 226 36.63 6.77 4.78
C ILE A 226 36.12 6.46 6.19
N TRP A 227 34.84 6.07 6.28
CA TRP A 227 34.20 5.57 7.49
C TRP A 227 33.01 4.66 7.17
N GLN A 228 32.62 3.86 8.17
CA GLN A 228 31.37 3.11 8.18
C GLN A 228 30.58 3.41 9.44
N PHE A 229 29.27 3.59 9.32
CA PHE A 229 28.30 3.57 10.41
C PHE A 229 27.60 2.20 10.42
N THR A 230 27.47 1.57 11.59
CA THR A 230 26.80 0.27 11.76
C THR A 230 25.50 0.44 12.53
N CYS A 231 24.41 -0.12 12.02
CA CYS A 231 23.14 -0.27 12.73
C CYS A 231 23.08 -1.63 13.44
N GLU A 232 23.28 -1.64 14.75
CA GLU A 232 23.31 -2.85 15.58
C GLU A 232 21.98 -3.64 15.57
N ASP A 233 20.84 -2.94 15.44
CA ASP A 233 19.50 -3.55 15.39
C ASP A 233 19.07 -4.02 13.99
N CYS A 234 19.82 -3.73 12.94
CA CYS A 234 19.39 -3.93 11.54
C CYS A 234 19.72 -5.34 11.01
N ARG A 235 18.99 -5.79 9.99
CA ARG A 235 18.99 -7.20 9.55
C ARG A 235 19.11 -7.32 8.03
N ILE A 236 19.74 -8.39 7.57
CA ILE A 236 19.81 -8.75 6.17
C ILE A 236 18.44 -9.31 5.75
N GLY A 237 17.86 -8.74 4.69
CA GLY A 237 16.52 -9.12 4.21
C GLY A 237 15.34 -8.57 5.02
N ASP A 238 15.55 -7.64 5.97
CA ASP A 238 14.53 -6.64 6.32
C ASP A 238 14.30 -5.72 5.08
N ASP A 239 13.27 -4.84 5.09
CA ASP A 239 13.04 -3.88 3.99
C ASP A 239 14.22 -2.89 3.90
N VAL A 240 15.14 -3.11 2.95
CA VAL A 240 16.37 -2.29 2.77
C VAL A 240 16.12 -0.97 2.03
N LYS A 241 14.87 -0.60 1.76
CA LYS A 241 14.49 0.76 1.37
C LYS A 241 14.89 1.77 2.46
N GLY A 242 14.86 3.05 2.11
CA GLY A 242 15.29 4.16 2.96
C GLY A 242 16.40 5.00 2.35
N GLY A 243 17.15 4.45 1.39
CA GLY A 243 18.09 5.20 0.55
C GLY A 243 19.29 5.81 1.27
N VAL A 244 20.11 6.48 0.46
CA VAL A 244 21.19 7.37 0.88
C VAL A 244 21.28 8.47 -0.16
N ASP A 245 21.65 9.68 0.25
CA ASP A 245 21.90 10.80 -0.67
C ASP A 245 23.03 11.69 -0.12
N ILE A 246 23.72 12.42 -0.99
CA ILE A 246 24.94 13.17 -0.67
C ILE A 246 24.93 14.57 -1.31
N SER A 247 25.39 15.60 -0.58
CA SER A 247 25.52 16.94 -1.15
C SER A 247 26.55 16.96 -2.28
N GLY A 248 26.42 17.88 -3.25
CA GLY A 248 27.24 17.88 -4.47
C GLY A 248 28.75 18.08 -4.23
N ASP A 249 29.13 18.67 -3.08
CA ASP A 249 30.51 18.83 -2.59
C ASP A 249 31.03 17.63 -1.75
N GLY A 250 30.20 16.61 -1.61
CA GLY A 250 30.39 15.43 -0.78
C GLY A 250 30.41 15.68 0.73
N ALA A 251 30.02 16.86 1.23
CA ALA A 251 30.23 17.22 2.63
C ALA A 251 29.20 16.64 3.61
N LYS A 252 27.94 16.45 3.18
CA LYS A 252 26.84 15.97 4.01
C LYS A 252 26.21 14.73 3.38
N ILE A 253 25.93 13.71 4.19
CA ILE A 253 25.30 12.46 3.76
C ILE A 253 24.00 12.28 4.57
N VAL A 254 22.88 12.04 3.90
CA VAL A 254 21.61 11.63 4.54
C VAL A 254 21.35 10.15 4.27
N ALA A 255 20.84 9.41 5.25
CA ALA A 255 20.49 8.00 5.09
C ALA A 255 19.21 7.62 5.85
N GLY A 256 18.37 6.80 5.23
CA GLY A 256 17.24 6.15 5.88
C GLY A 256 17.60 4.71 6.27
N ILE A 257 17.55 4.40 7.57
CA ILE A 257 17.82 3.06 8.11
C ILE A 257 16.69 2.65 9.06
N GLY A 258 15.83 1.74 8.61
CA GLY A 258 14.62 1.36 9.34
C GLY A 258 13.76 2.59 9.63
N GLN A 259 13.40 2.80 10.90
CA GLN A 259 12.62 3.96 11.35
C GLN A 259 13.47 5.22 11.63
N SER A 260 14.79 5.19 11.37
CA SER A 260 15.69 6.33 11.59
C SER A 260 16.10 7.05 10.31
N ILE A 261 15.93 8.37 10.29
CA ILE A 261 16.64 9.27 9.36
C ILE A 261 17.89 9.81 10.06
N LEU A 262 19.02 9.76 9.37
CA LEU A 262 20.34 10.15 9.88
C LEU A 262 20.98 11.19 8.95
N LEU A 263 21.62 12.21 9.51
CA LEU A 263 22.53 13.12 8.80
C LEU A 263 23.95 12.94 9.33
N PHE A 264 24.93 12.79 8.44
CA PHE A 264 26.35 12.72 8.74
C PHE A 264 27.11 13.89 8.10
N ASP A 265 28.27 14.22 8.69
CA ASP A 265 29.31 15.04 8.05
C ASP A 265 30.39 14.09 7.49
N LYS A 266 30.97 14.40 6.32
CA LYS A 266 31.96 13.50 5.69
C LYS A 266 33.18 13.17 6.54
N SER A 267 33.48 13.97 7.56
CA SER A 267 34.59 13.73 8.51
C SER A 267 34.25 12.82 9.69
N ASN A 268 32.97 12.44 9.90
CA ASN A 268 32.54 11.77 11.12
C ASN A 268 31.50 10.65 10.87
N GLN A 269 31.86 9.43 11.25
CA GLN A 269 30.99 8.25 11.21
C GLN A 269 29.77 8.32 12.15
N ASN A 270 29.79 9.24 13.12
CA ASN A 270 28.68 9.46 14.04
C ASN A 270 27.74 10.52 13.44
N PRO A 271 26.43 10.27 13.38
CA PRO A 271 25.50 11.21 12.77
C PRO A 271 25.41 12.51 13.59
N LEU A 272 25.38 13.65 12.89
CA LEU A 272 25.11 14.98 13.44
C LEU A 272 23.76 15.01 14.17
N TRP A 273 22.76 14.31 13.63
CA TRP A 273 21.50 14.04 14.32
C TRP A 273 20.86 12.73 13.85
N ARG A 274 19.98 12.19 14.71
CA ARG A 274 19.09 11.06 14.44
C ARG A 274 17.64 11.45 14.72
N TYR A 275 16.75 11.24 13.76
CA TYR A 275 15.29 11.38 13.90
C TYR A 275 14.64 10.00 13.79
N THR A 276 13.82 9.61 14.76
CA THR A 276 13.27 8.24 14.89
C THR A 276 11.79 8.27 15.29
N GLN A 277 11.01 9.14 14.64
CA GLN A 277 9.55 9.21 14.76
C GLN A 277 8.84 8.99 13.41
N ALA A 278 9.62 8.71 12.36
CA ALA A 278 9.11 8.26 11.09
C ALA A 278 8.60 6.81 11.19
N GLY A 279 7.77 6.41 10.23
CA GLY A 279 7.68 4.99 9.86
C GLY A 279 9.00 4.50 9.25
N ASN A 280 8.99 3.33 8.61
CA ASN A 280 10.15 2.88 7.85
C ASN A 280 10.48 3.91 6.75
N ALA A 281 11.72 4.38 6.72
CA ALA A 281 12.21 5.24 5.65
C ALA A 281 12.15 4.48 4.32
N TYR A 282 11.60 5.09 3.28
CA TYR A 282 11.46 4.48 1.95
C TYR A 282 12.44 5.12 0.94
N ASN A 283 12.61 6.44 0.98
CA ASN A 283 13.77 7.10 0.37
C ASN A 283 14.13 8.41 1.12
N VAL A 284 15.31 8.95 0.85
CA VAL A 284 15.79 10.25 1.32
C VAL A 284 16.31 11.10 0.16
N ALA A 285 16.36 12.41 0.36
CA ALA A 285 17.00 13.34 -0.58
C ALA A 285 17.71 14.48 0.17
N ILE A 286 18.77 15.04 -0.40
CA ILE A 286 19.47 16.24 0.09
C ILE A 286 19.63 17.27 -1.05
N SER A 287 19.53 18.56 -0.73
CA SER A 287 19.79 19.62 -1.73
C SER A 287 21.28 19.66 -2.08
N ARG A 288 21.61 20.18 -3.27
CA ARG A 288 22.99 20.19 -3.81
C ARG A 288 23.97 20.96 -2.90
N ASP A 289 23.49 22.02 -2.25
CA ASP A 289 24.21 22.80 -1.23
C ASP A 289 24.18 22.19 0.19
N GLY A 290 23.47 21.07 0.35
CA GLY A 290 23.28 20.36 1.59
C GLY A 290 22.47 21.08 2.67
N ASN A 291 21.74 22.15 2.33
CA ASN A 291 21.02 22.98 3.31
C ASN A 291 19.56 22.57 3.52
N TYR A 292 19.02 21.68 2.70
CA TYR A 292 17.70 21.07 2.88
C TYR A 292 17.79 19.55 2.73
N LEU A 293 17.00 18.83 3.51
CA LEU A 293 16.97 17.37 3.51
C LEU A 293 15.52 16.91 3.59
N ALA A 294 15.15 15.86 2.87
CA ALA A 294 13.82 15.30 2.89
C ALA A 294 13.81 13.78 3.04
N ALA A 295 12.71 13.22 3.55
CA ALA A 295 12.49 11.79 3.65
C ALA A 295 11.06 11.41 3.27
N ALA A 296 10.92 10.34 2.47
CA ALA A 296 9.68 9.60 2.24
C ALA A 296 9.61 8.43 3.22
N THR A 297 8.43 8.18 3.80
CA THR A 297 8.25 7.19 4.87
C THR A 297 6.96 6.38 4.70
N ALA A 298 6.96 5.15 5.24
CA ALA A 298 5.90 4.17 5.14
C ALA A 298 5.59 3.53 6.51
N GLY A 299 4.32 3.20 6.76
CA GLY A 299 3.88 2.51 7.98
C GLY A 299 2.38 2.20 7.94
N GLU A 300 1.77 2.03 9.11
CA GLU A 300 0.34 1.71 9.20
C GLU A 300 -0.55 2.91 8.79
N GLU A 301 -1.52 2.67 7.89
CA GLU A 301 -2.51 3.66 7.46
C GLU A 301 -3.27 4.32 8.63
N SER A 302 -3.44 3.62 9.76
CA SER A 302 -4.11 4.17 10.95
C SER A 302 -3.24 5.10 11.79
N ASN A 303 -1.92 5.16 11.53
CA ASN A 303 -0.99 6.01 12.27
C ASN A 303 -0.74 7.32 11.51
N LEU A 304 -1.33 8.41 11.99
CA LEU A 304 -1.16 9.76 11.41
C LEU A 304 0.27 10.34 11.54
N ASN A 305 1.20 9.62 12.19
CA ASN A 305 2.63 9.93 12.24
C ASN A 305 3.47 8.99 11.35
N ALA A 306 2.83 8.05 10.65
CA ALA A 306 3.42 7.33 9.53
C ALA A 306 3.01 7.99 8.20
N ASN A 307 3.46 7.43 7.08
CA ASN A 307 3.10 7.87 5.72
C ASN A 307 3.36 9.37 5.51
N LEU A 308 4.55 9.80 5.93
CA LEU A 308 5.00 11.19 5.91
C LEU A 308 5.98 11.47 4.76
N ILE A 309 5.87 12.65 4.16
CA ILE A 309 7.04 13.42 3.74
C ILE A 309 7.43 14.37 4.88
N ILE A 310 8.72 14.46 5.15
CA ILE A 310 9.31 15.32 6.18
C ILE A 310 10.44 16.14 5.56
N LEU A 311 10.53 17.43 5.89
CA LEU A 311 11.59 18.34 5.43
C LEU A 311 12.38 18.91 6.61
N TRP A 312 13.70 18.97 6.50
CA TRP A 312 14.63 19.59 7.46
C TRP A 312 15.43 20.74 6.84
N GLY A 313 15.88 21.66 7.69
CA GLY A 313 16.73 22.80 7.34
C GLY A 313 18.10 22.70 7.99
N GLY A 314 19.12 22.40 7.19
CA GLY A 314 20.51 22.29 7.59
C GLY A 314 20.78 21.20 8.65
N THR A 315 21.61 21.52 9.63
CA THR A 315 22.08 20.56 10.65
C THR A 315 21.15 20.45 11.87
N LYS A 316 19.87 20.82 11.75
CA LYS A 316 18.87 20.71 12.84
C LYS A 316 18.09 19.41 12.75
N LYS A 317 17.78 18.83 13.91
CA LYS A 317 16.99 17.58 14.05
C LYS A 317 15.50 17.82 13.86
N GLU A 318 15.05 19.03 14.17
CA GLU A 318 13.66 19.45 14.14
C GLU A 318 13.23 19.67 12.67
N PRO A 319 12.17 18.99 12.19
CA PRO A 319 11.63 19.27 10.86
C PRO A 319 11.20 20.73 10.73
N LEU A 320 11.38 21.30 9.54
CA LEU A 320 10.71 22.54 9.13
C LEU A 320 9.20 22.29 9.04
N TRP A 321 8.82 21.15 8.48
CA TRP A 321 7.45 20.65 8.46
C TRP A 321 7.37 19.15 8.10
N GLN A 322 6.18 18.59 8.25
CA GLN A 322 5.81 17.25 7.79
C GLN A 322 4.40 17.26 7.16
N TYR A 323 4.14 16.34 6.22
CA TYR A 323 2.84 16.12 5.58
C TYR A 323 2.49 14.63 5.57
N HIS A 324 1.30 14.29 6.04
CA HIS A 324 0.77 12.92 6.06
C HIS A 324 -0.15 12.66 4.85
N ALA A 325 0.06 11.55 4.15
CA ALA A 325 -0.83 11.04 3.12
C ALA A 325 -1.49 9.72 3.55
N SER A 326 -2.64 9.39 2.95
CA SER A 326 -3.38 8.16 3.29
C SER A 326 -2.67 6.87 2.84
N GLY A 327 -1.73 6.95 1.90
CA GLY A 327 -0.87 5.84 1.48
C GLY A 327 0.61 6.18 1.68
N ASN A 328 1.44 5.13 1.76
CA ASN A 328 2.90 5.23 1.98
C ASN A 328 3.54 6.17 0.94
N PHE A 329 4.50 7.00 1.34
CA PHE A 329 5.36 7.70 0.37
C PHE A 329 6.47 6.75 -0.09
N HIS A 330 6.58 6.53 -1.40
CA HIS A 330 7.59 5.65 -1.99
C HIS A 330 8.90 6.36 -2.31
N ASP A 331 8.83 7.63 -2.70
CA ASP A 331 9.99 8.37 -3.20
C ASP A 331 9.87 9.85 -2.87
N VAL A 332 11.03 10.52 -2.80
CA VAL A 332 11.17 11.95 -2.54
C VAL A 332 12.37 12.51 -3.31
N SER A 333 12.26 13.73 -3.83
CA SER A 333 13.32 14.39 -4.59
C SER A 333 13.26 15.91 -4.39
N LEU A 334 14.43 16.55 -4.36
CA LEU A 334 14.60 17.99 -4.10
C LEU A 334 15.13 18.72 -5.35
N SER A 335 14.75 19.99 -5.51
CA SER A 335 15.47 20.91 -6.41
C SER A 335 16.87 21.21 -5.83
N ASP A 336 17.83 21.62 -6.67
CA ASP A 336 19.23 21.87 -6.27
C ASP A 336 19.35 22.81 -5.05
N ASP A 337 18.45 23.78 -4.94
CA ASP A 337 18.37 24.80 -3.88
C ASP A 337 17.40 24.44 -2.73
N GLY A 338 16.84 23.23 -2.76
CA GLY A 338 15.83 22.72 -1.84
C GLY A 338 14.50 23.48 -1.83
N SER A 339 14.23 24.39 -2.78
CA SER A 339 12.98 25.19 -2.80
C SER A 339 11.72 24.37 -3.07
N PHE A 340 11.84 23.25 -3.79
CA PHE A 340 10.72 22.38 -4.14
C PHE A 340 11.02 20.92 -3.80
N ILE A 341 9.98 20.21 -3.37
CA ILE A 341 10.02 18.82 -2.95
C ILE A 341 8.99 18.05 -3.80
N ALA A 342 9.44 17.13 -4.65
CA ALA A 342 8.57 16.18 -5.34
C ALA A 342 8.44 14.88 -4.53
N GLY A 343 7.31 14.19 -4.66
CA GLY A 343 7.11 12.88 -4.02
C GLY A 343 5.95 12.09 -4.61
N SER A 344 5.96 10.77 -4.39
CA SER A 344 4.93 9.85 -4.91
C SER A 344 4.39 8.91 -3.82
N THR A 345 3.13 8.50 -3.96
CA THR A 345 2.42 7.68 -2.96
C THR A 345 1.94 6.35 -3.51
N GLY A 346 1.90 5.36 -2.62
CA GLY A 346 1.31 4.06 -2.86
C GLY A 346 -0.19 4.03 -2.62
N CYS A 347 -0.75 2.83 -2.63
CA CYS A 347 -2.13 2.61 -2.23
C CYS A 347 -2.34 3.01 -0.75
N PRO A 348 -3.53 3.51 -0.38
CA PRO A 348 -4.70 3.79 -1.24
C PRO A 348 -4.66 5.15 -1.98
N ASP A 349 -3.64 5.99 -1.82
CA ASP A 349 -3.66 7.38 -2.35
C ASP A 349 -3.28 7.48 -3.85
N ARG A 350 -2.16 6.83 -4.26
CA ARG A 350 -1.71 6.70 -5.66
C ARG A 350 -1.53 8.04 -6.42
N ARG A 351 -1.12 9.09 -5.72
CA ARG A 351 -0.92 10.45 -6.26
C ARG A 351 0.56 10.84 -6.33
N ALA A 352 0.83 11.80 -7.21
CA ALA A 352 2.06 12.59 -7.19
C ALA A 352 1.84 13.93 -6.48
N TYR A 353 2.91 14.41 -5.86
CA TYR A 353 2.92 15.61 -5.03
C TYR A 353 4.09 16.53 -5.39
N LEU A 354 3.85 17.84 -5.27
CA LEU A 354 4.87 18.87 -5.25
C LEU A 354 4.61 19.82 -4.07
N PHE A 355 5.61 20.05 -3.23
CA PHE A 355 5.58 21.01 -2.13
C PHE A 355 6.60 22.13 -2.38
N SER A 356 6.41 23.26 -1.70
CA SER A 356 7.44 24.30 -1.54
C SER A 356 8.07 24.15 -0.15
N LYS A 357 9.36 24.47 0.02
CA LYS A 357 10.01 24.42 1.33
C LYS A 357 9.34 25.28 2.40
N ASP A 358 8.61 26.31 2.00
CA ASP A 358 7.94 27.24 2.90
C ASP A 358 6.56 26.75 3.39
N SER A 359 6.04 25.60 2.90
CA SER A 359 4.74 25.08 3.34
C SER A 359 4.56 23.57 3.15
N ASN A 360 3.92 22.92 4.13
CA ASN A 360 3.42 21.55 3.98
C ASN A 360 2.09 21.45 3.23
N GLN A 361 1.52 22.56 2.75
CA GLN A 361 0.42 22.48 1.78
C GLN A 361 1.00 22.20 0.40
N PRO A 362 0.56 21.13 -0.30
CA PRO A 362 1.08 20.81 -1.62
C PRO A 362 0.71 21.89 -2.63
N VAL A 363 1.70 22.36 -3.39
CA VAL A 363 1.54 23.20 -4.57
C VAL A 363 0.80 22.41 -5.67
N ILE A 364 1.17 21.14 -5.84
CA ILE A 364 0.46 20.18 -6.69
C ILE A 364 0.14 18.93 -5.87
N LYS A 365 -1.13 18.51 -5.90
CA LYS A 365 -1.58 17.16 -5.55
C LYS A 365 -2.39 16.68 -6.75
N THR A 366 -1.88 15.69 -7.50
CA THR A 366 -2.58 15.16 -8.67
C THR A 366 -3.83 14.41 -8.25
N ASP A 367 -4.69 14.03 -9.20
CA ASP A 367 -5.60 12.90 -8.98
C ASP A 367 -4.87 11.55 -9.04
N PRO A 368 -5.49 10.44 -8.59
CA PRO A 368 -4.83 9.15 -8.56
C PRO A 368 -4.45 8.73 -9.97
N LEU A 369 -3.16 8.49 -10.21
CA LEU A 369 -2.62 8.31 -11.56
C LEU A 369 -2.87 6.89 -12.13
N THR A 370 -3.35 6.01 -11.26
CA THR A 370 -3.53 4.56 -11.45
C THR A 370 -4.79 4.10 -10.72
N ARG A 371 -5.41 3.03 -11.23
CA ARG A 371 -6.63 2.47 -10.64
C ARG A 371 -6.33 1.80 -9.29
N ASP A 372 -5.40 0.84 -9.25
CA ASP A 372 -5.15 -0.01 -8.08
C ASP A 372 -3.65 -0.19 -7.69
N SER A 373 -2.71 0.35 -8.46
CA SER A 373 -1.25 0.15 -8.26
C SER A 373 -0.49 1.42 -7.82
N PRO A 374 0.65 1.34 -7.11
CA PRO A 374 1.38 2.52 -6.63
C PRO A 374 1.92 3.50 -7.70
N VAL A 375 2.25 4.71 -7.26
CA VAL A 375 3.20 5.61 -7.96
C VAL A 375 4.54 5.52 -7.22
N HIS A 376 5.53 4.91 -7.85
CA HIS A 376 6.72 4.37 -7.17
C HIS A 376 7.93 5.32 -7.15
N ARG A 377 8.07 6.20 -8.16
CA ARG A 377 9.21 7.13 -8.28
C ARG A 377 8.75 8.56 -8.50
N ALA A 378 9.52 9.53 -7.99
CA ALA A 378 9.30 10.96 -8.15
C ALA A 378 10.62 11.74 -8.21
N LYS A 379 10.86 12.47 -9.31
CA LYS A 379 12.09 13.22 -9.56
C LYS A 379 11.79 14.61 -10.13
N ILE A 380 12.58 15.61 -9.76
CA ILE A 380 12.33 17.04 -10.05
C ILE A 380 13.51 17.69 -10.80
N SER A 381 13.26 18.70 -11.63
CA SER A 381 14.32 19.52 -12.25
C SER A 381 14.99 20.45 -11.22
N ALA A 382 16.23 20.86 -11.47
CA ALA A 382 17.02 21.70 -10.55
C ALA A 382 16.36 23.05 -10.21
N ASP A 383 15.55 23.59 -11.11
CA ASP A 383 14.80 24.85 -10.96
C ASP A 383 13.37 24.65 -10.39
N GLY A 384 13.02 23.40 -10.08
CA GLY A 384 11.68 22.98 -9.64
C GLY A 384 10.57 23.33 -10.63
N ALA A 385 10.84 23.55 -11.93
CA ALA A 385 9.79 23.86 -12.91
C ALA A 385 9.00 22.63 -13.34
N PHE A 386 9.64 21.46 -13.36
CA PHE A 386 9.07 20.20 -13.81
C PHE A 386 9.36 19.08 -12.82
N PHE A 387 8.45 18.12 -12.72
CA PHE A 387 8.69 16.86 -12.02
C PHE A 387 8.10 15.70 -12.83
N ALA A 388 8.77 14.56 -12.80
CA ALA A 388 8.35 13.33 -13.45
C ALA A 388 8.07 12.25 -12.41
N VAL A 389 7.10 11.37 -12.70
CA VAL A 389 6.77 10.21 -11.86
C VAL A 389 6.57 8.94 -12.68
N GLY A 390 6.85 7.80 -12.06
CA GLY A 390 6.65 6.46 -12.62
C GLY A 390 5.58 5.68 -11.87
N SER A 391 4.63 5.07 -12.58
CA SER A 391 3.64 4.15 -12.01
C SER A 391 4.06 2.68 -12.11
N GLU A 392 3.54 1.88 -11.18
CA GLU A 392 3.62 0.42 -11.22
C GLU A 392 2.59 -0.20 -12.19
N ALA A 393 2.22 -1.46 -11.98
CA ALA A 393 1.36 -2.29 -12.82
C ALA A 393 -0.07 -1.73 -13.09
N ASP A 394 -0.92 -2.56 -13.70
CA ASP A 394 -2.18 -2.21 -14.39
C ASP A 394 -2.01 -1.22 -15.55
N ARG A 395 -1.39 -0.07 -15.32
CA ARG A 395 -1.13 1.01 -16.29
C ARG A 395 0.24 1.65 -16.04
N GLY A 396 1.31 0.85 -16.11
CA GLY A 396 2.70 1.32 -15.99
C GLY A 396 3.03 2.41 -17.01
N ALA A 397 3.47 3.58 -16.53
CA ALA A 397 3.62 4.78 -17.33
C ALA A 397 4.60 5.78 -16.71
N VAL A 398 5.22 6.59 -17.57
CA VAL A 398 5.95 7.80 -17.19
C VAL A 398 5.01 9.00 -17.37
N PHE A 399 4.90 9.85 -16.36
CA PHE A 399 4.13 11.09 -16.42
C PHE A 399 5.07 12.28 -16.19
N LEU A 400 4.93 13.34 -16.97
CA LEU A 400 5.58 14.63 -16.72
C LEU A 400 4.55 15.65 -16.24
N PHE A 401 4.89 16.41 -15.21
CA PHE A 401 4.10 17.54 -14.68
C PHE A 401 4.94 18.83 -14.66
N GLY A 402 4.29 19.97 -14.87
CA GLY A 402 4.86 21.29 -14.60
C GLY A 402 4.30 21.84 -13.29
N LYS A 403 5.09 22.62 -12.54
CA LYS A 403 4.77 23.08 -11.17
C LYS A 403 3.48 23.88 -10.96
N ASN A 404 2.75 24.20 -12.03
CA ASN A 404 1.51 24.98 -12.02
C ASN A 404 0.27 24.18 -12.51
N SER A 405 0.38 22.86 -12.73
CA SER A 405 -0.70 22.02 -13.28
C SER A 405 -0.83 20.67 -12.57
N THR A 406 -2.05 20.32 -12.14
CA THR A 406 -2.40 18.98 -11.65
C THR A 406 -2.62 17.96 -12.77
N SER A 407 -2.83 18.43 -14.01
CA SER A 407 -2.82 17.59 -15.20
C SER A 407 -1.39 17.43 -15.74
N PRO A 408 -1.00 16.25 -16.26
CA PRO A 408 0.32 16.06 -16.84
C PRO A 408 0.51 16.89 -18.10
N VAL A 409 1.75 17.33 -18.33
CA VAL A 409 2.23 17.91 -19.60
C VAL A 409 2.16 16.84 -20.70
N TRP A 410 2.57 15.61 -20.36
CA TRP A 410 2.34 14.42 -21.17
C TRP A 410 2.41 13.14 -20.32
N LYS A 411 1.93 12.03 -20.90
CA LYS A 411 2.00 10.67 -20.35
C LYS A 411 2.49 9.71 -21.43
N PHE A 412 3.50 8.90 -21.12
CA PHE A 412 3.91 7.76 -21.93
C PHE A 412 3.53 6.46 -21.22
N SER A 413 2.58 5.70 -21.78
CA SER A 413 2.27 4.34 -21.30
C SER A 413 3.35 3.37 -21.78
N THR A 414 3.84 2.51 -20.88
CA THR A 414 4.87 1.51 -21.19
C THR A 414 4.29 0.33 -21.98
N LYS A 415 5.17 -0.39 -22.70
CA LYS A 415 4.77 -1.61 -23.42
C LYS A 415 4.35 -2.70 -22.44
N GLY A 416 3.20 -3.31 -22.68
CA GLY A 416 2.62 -4.34 -21.80
C GLY A 416 2.37 -3.86 -20.37
N ASN A 417 2.18 -2.55 -20.16
CA ASN A 417 1.92 -1.90 -18.88
C ASN A 417 2.97 -2.20 -17.78
N SER A 418 4.21 -2.51 -18.18
CA SER A 418 5.32 -2.84 -17.27
C SER A 418 5.68 -1.69 -16.34
N SER A 419 5.77 -1.97 -15.04
CA SER A 419 6.08 -0.98 -13.99
C SER A 419 7.34 -0.16 -14.28
N VAL A 420 7.25 1.17 -14.11
CA VAL A 420 8.40 2.09 -14.16
C VAL A 420 9.10 2.05 -12.80
N ARG A 421 10.06 1.13 -12.66
CA ARG A 421 10.78 0.91 -11.39
C ARG A 421 11.88 1.92 -11.12
N ALA A 422 12.43 2.55 -12.16
CA ALA A 422 13.44 3.58 -12.01
C ALA A 422 13.25 4.72 -13.02
N LEU A 423 13.60 5.94 -12.58
CA LEU A 423 13.35 7.20 -13.26
C LEU A 423 14.38 8.23 -12.76
N ASN A 424 14.95 9.06 -13.65
CA ASN A 424 15.60 10.31 -13.24
C ASN A 424 15.51 11.41 -14.29
N PHE A 425 15.76 12.66 -13.89
CA PHE A 425 15.60 13.88 -14.67
C PHE A 425 16.93 14.63 -14.73
N THR A 426 17.36 15.09 -15.92
CA THR A 426 18.55 15.95 -16.00
C THR A 426 18.32 17.28 -15.25
N PRO A 427 19.31 17.81 -14.51
CA PRO A 427 19.16 19.07 -13.76
C PRO A 427 18.67 20.24 -14.63
N ASP A 428 19.09 20.26 -15.90
CA ASP A 428 18.72 21.27 -16.90
C ASP A 428 17.25 21.24 -17.37
N GLY A 429 16.46 20.29 -16.86
CA GLY A 429 15.04 20.11 -17.11
C GLY A 429 14.67 19.64 -18.52
N LYS A 430 15.62 19.14 -19.35
CA LYS A 430 15.34 18.80 -20.77
C LYS A 430 15.20 17.32 -21.08
N HIS A 431 15.78 16.42 -20.29
CA HIS A 431 15.76 14.98 -20.56
C HIS A 431 15.32 14.18 -19.33
N ILE A 432 14.65 13.05 -19.58
CA ILE A 432 14.20 12.12 -18.53
C ILE A 432 14.65 10.71 -18.93
N GLY A 433 15.40 10.04 -18.06
CA GLY A 433 15.72 8.62 -18.18
C GLY A 433 14.67 7.78 -17.45
N ALA A 434 14.21 6.68 -18.04
CA ALA A 434 13.29 5.74 -17.38
C ALA A 434 13.60 4.29 -17.73
N ALA A 435 13.52 3.38 -16.75
CA ALA A 435 13.62 1.94 -16.92
C ALA A 435 12.39 1.22 -16.37
N THR A 436 12.05 0.10 -17.00
CA THR A 436 10.88 -0.72 -16.67
C THR A 436 11.26 -2.11 -16.19
N PHE A 437 10.46 -2.68 -15.29
CA PHE A 437 10.63 -4.07 -14.85
C PHE A 437 10.47 -5.09 -16.00
N GLY A 438 9.87 -4.69 -17.12
CA GLY A 438 9.79 -5.47 -18.35
C GLY A 438 11.05 -5.43 -19.23
N GLY A 439 12.10 -4.68 -18.88
CA GLY A 439 13.36 -4.62 -19.62
C GLY A 439 13.43 -3.58 -20.74
N ASP A 440 12.41 -2.74 -20.92
CA ASP A 440 12.52 -1.54 -21.76
C ASP A 440 13.15 -0.38 -20.98
N ALA A 441 14.11 0.32 -21.60
CA ALA A 441 14.76 1.52 -21.08
C ALA A 441 14.67 2.66 -22.10
N TYR A 442 14.60 3.91 -21.64
CA TYR A 442 14.24 5.08 -22.47
C TYR A 442 14.98 6.36 -22.05
N ILE A 443 15.19 7.26 -23.02
CA ILE A 443 15.46 8.69 -22.81
C ILE A 443 14.36 9.49 -23.51
N PHE A 444 13.64 10.34 -22.78
CA PHE A 444 12.63 11.27 -23.29
C PHE A 444 13.17 12.70 -23.41
N SER A 445 12.44 13.55 -24.14
CA SER A 445 12.55 15.01 -24.00
C SER A 445 11.43 15.52 -23.11
N GLN A 446 11.69 16.56 -22.31
CA GLN A 446 10.67 17.33 -21.61
C GLN A 446 9.53 17.78 -22.55
N ALA A 447 9.81 18.03 -23.83
CA ALA A 447 8.85 18.52 -24.82
C ALA A 447 8.07 17.43 -25.59
N SER A 448 8.27 16.13 -25.31
CA SER A 448 7.72 15.03 -26.14
C SER A 448 7.43 13.76 -25.34
N ASP A 449 6.26 13.16 -25.55
CA ASP A 449 5.92 11.83 -25.02
C ASP A 449 6.65 10.69 -25.74
N GLN A 450 7.13 10.92 -26.98
CA GLN A 450 7.93 9.96 -27.72
C GLN A 450 9.39 9.94 -27.18
N PRO A 451 9.98 8.76 -26.93
CA PRO A 451 11.39 8.64 -26.58
C PRO A 451 12.30 9.18 -27.68
N LEU A 452 13.34 9.93 -27.28
CA LEU A 452 14.48 10.30 -28.15
C LEU A 452 15.35 9.08 -28.44
N ALA A 453 15.50 8.19 -27.46
CA ALA A 453 16.20 6.92 -27.57
C ALA A 453 15.51 5.86 -26.69
N GLY A 454 15.68 4.59 -27.05
CA GLY A 454 15.11 3.48 -26.29
C GLY A 454 15.73 2.12 -26.64
N TRP A 455 15.76 1.21 -25.68
CA TRP A 455 16.40 -0.10 -25.73
C TRP A 455 15.49 -1.18 -25.16
N LYS A 456 15.78 -2.43 -25.50
CA LYS A 456 15.14 -3.62 -24.94
C LYS A 456 16.22 -4.58 -24.46
N ILE A 457 16.38 -4.69 -23.15
CA ILE A 457 17.28 -5.62 -22.47
C ILE A 457 16.47 -6.86 -22.11
N ASN A 458 17.11 -8.04 -22.12
CA ASN A 458 16.46 -9.32 -21.79
C ASN A 458 16.51 -9.64 -20.27
N ALA A 459 16.28 -8.63 -19.44
CA ALA A 459 16.34 -8.67 -17.98
C ALA A 459 15.25 -7.77 -17.38
N SER A 460 14.89 -7.99 -16.12
CA SER A 460 14.10 -7.01 -15.37
C SER A 460 15.04 -5.96 -14.81
N LEU A 461 14.70 -4.67 -14.97
CA LEU A 461 15.56 -3.55 -14.57
C LEU A 461 15.08 -2.96 -13.24
N GLY A 462 15.97 -2.92 -12.24
CA GLY A 462 15.69 -2.40 -10.90
C GLY A 462 16.03 -0.91 -10.74
N GLY A 463 17.18 -0.49 -11.31
CA GLY A 463 17.73 0.86 -11.19
C GLY A 463 18.04 1.49 -12.54
N ILE A 464 17.98 2.83 -12.60
CA ILE A 464 18.43 3.66 -13.72
C ILE A 464 18.96 4.98 -13.19
N ASP A 465 19.89 5.58 -13.91
CA ASP A 465 20.12 7.03 -13.87
C ASP A 465 20.45 7.60 -15.28
N ILE A 466 20.39 8.92 -15.43
CA ILE A 466 20.71 9.68 -16.65
C ILE A 466 21.79 10.74 -16.36
N ALA A 467 22.85 10.80 -17.17
CA ALA A 467 23.89 11.82 -17.02
C ALA A 467 23.33 13.24 -17.23
N ASP A 468 23.86 14.25 -16.52
CA ASP A 468 23.38 15.66 -16.52
C ASP A 468 23.15 16.29 -17.91
N ASP A 469 23.97 15.92 -18.91
CA ASP A 469 23.86 16.41 -20.30
C ASP A 469 22.87 15.59 -21.17
N GLY A 470 22.28 14.55 -20.58
CA GLY A 470 21.41 13.57 -21.21
C GLY A 470 22.11 12.71 -22.26
N SER A 471 23.44 12.62 -22.28
CA SER A 471 24.19 11.88 -23.32
C SER A 471 24.08 10.36 -23.19
N PHE A 472 23.92 9.83 -21.98
CA PHE A 472 23.70 8.41 -21.72
C PHE A 472 22.83 8.15 -20.49
N ILE A 473 22.32 6.93 -20.39
CA ILE A 473 21.73 6.35 -19.18
C ILE A 473 22.57 5.16 -18.69
N ALA A 474 22.56 4.90 -17.39
CA ALA A 474 23.03 3.67 -16.80
C ALA A 474 21.82 2.89 -16.25
N ALA A 475 21.77 1.56 -16.42
CA ALA A 475 20.67 0.71 -15.93
C ALA A 475 21.18 -0.61 -15.36
N GLY A 476 20.62 -1.06 -14.23
CA GLY A 476 20.96 -2.32 -13.57
C GLY A 476 19.86 -3.37 -13.68
N GLY A 477 20.22 -4.64 -13.88
CA GLY A 477 19.24 -5.72 -14.10
C GLY A 477 19.51 -7.09 -13.45
N THR A 478 18.50 -7.96 -13.60
CA THR A 478 18.50 -9.37 -13.14
C THR A 478 19.40 -10.31 -13.97
N ASP A 479 20.12 -9.78 -14.96
CA ASP A 479 21.16 -10.48 -15.72
C ASP A 479 22.54 -10.41 -15.04
N ASN A 480 22.63 -9.72 -13.89
CA ASN A 480 23.87 -9.33 -13.21
C ASN A 480 24.72 -8.32 -14.02
N GLN A 481 24.12 -7.59 -14.95
CA GLN A 481 24.82 -6.60 -15.78
C GLN A 481 24.45 -5.17 -15.37
N LEU A 482 25.44 -4.28 -15.44
CA LEU A 482 25.25 -2.84 -15.57
C LEU A 482 25.33 -2.48 -17.07
N HIS A 483 24.27 -1.87 -17.58
CA HIS A 483 24.15 -1.41 -18.96
C HIS A 483 24.38 0.10 -19.03
N ILE A 484 25.43 0.56 -19.72
CA ILE A 484 25.65 1.98 -20.03
C ILE A 484 25.25 2.21 -21.49
N LEU A 485 24.18 2.98 -21.70
CA LEU A 485 23.49 3.11 -22.98
C LEU A 485 23.48 4.57 -23.45
N LYS A 486 24.12 4.87 -24.58
CA LYS A 486 24.31 6.25 -25.06
C LYS A 486 23.18 6.68 -25.98
N LYS A 487 22.70 7.92 -25.87
CA LYS A 487 21.56 8.48 -26.62
C LYS A 487 21.70 8.35 -28.15
N ASP A 488 22.92 8.31 -28.68
CA ASP A 488 23.26 8.11 -30.10
C ASP A 488 23.56 6.64 -30.48
N LYS A 489 23.59 5.75 -29.49
CA LYS A 489 23.97 4.33 -29.52
C LYS A 489 25.41 4.06 -29.95
N SER A 490 26.33 5.01 -29.77
CA SER A 490 27.74 4.86 -30.17
C SER A 490 28.59 4.13 -29.12
N GLY A 491 28.46 2.80 -29.10
CA GLY A 491 29.20 1.95 -28.16
C GLY A 491 28.60 2.00 -26.77
N ASP A 492 27.39 1.48 -26.67
CA ASP A 492 26.78 0.98 -25.43
C ASP A 492 27.71 -0.09 -24.80
N GLN A 493 27.72 -0.20 -23.47
CA GLN A 493 28.63 -1.08 -22.71
C GLN A 493 27.87 -1.93 -21.69
N GLU A 494 28.34 -3.16 -21.47
CA GLU A 494 27.88 -4.05 -20.41
C GLU A 494 29.03 -4.34 -19.42
N ILE A 495 28.80 -4.13 -18.13
CA ILE A 495 29.77 -4.37 -17.05
C ILE A 495 29.19 -5.41 -16.09
N GLY A 496 29.86 -6.55 -15.94
CA GLY A 496 29.35 -7.68 -15.14
C GLY A 496 29.55 -7.57 -13.63
N PHE A 497 28.61 -8.14 -12.89
CA PHE A 497 28.56 -8.26 -11.44
C PHE A 497 28.35 -9.70 -10.99
N SER A 498 28.49 -9.96 -9.69
CA SER A 498 28.32 -11.29 -9.10
C SER A 498 26.87 -11.63 -8.69
N GLU A 499 25.99 -10.64 -8.65
CA GLU A 499 24.58 -10.69 -8.22
C GLU A 499 23.80 -9.60 -9.00
N PHE A 500 22.47 -9.55 -8.90
CA PHE A 500 21.65 -8.56 -9.62
C PHE A 500 22.04 -7.12 -9.25
N VAL A 501 22.08 -6.23 -10.24
CA VAL A 501 22.29 -4.79 -10.03
C VAL A 501 20.93 -4.13 -9.82
N GLU A 502 20.77 -3.37 -8.73
CA GLU A 502 19.47 -2.72 -8.42
C GLU A 502 19.53 -1.23 -8.09
N GLU A 503 20.65 -0.74 -7.57
CA GLU A 503 20.86 0.69 -7.30
C GLU A 503 21.90 1.26 -8.29
N ILE A 504 21.61 2.44 -8.84
CA ILE A 504 22.38 3.12 -9.90
C ILE A 504 22.40 4.62 -9.62
N ASP A 505 23.54 5.28 -9.81
CA ASP A 505 23.70 6.72 -9.73
C ASP A 505 24.86 7.20 -10.62
N ILE A 506 24.79 8.41 -11.19
CA ILE A 506 25.82 9.01 -12.06
C ILE A 506 26.26 10.35 -11.47
N SER A 507 27.57 10.51 -11.21
CA SER A 507 28.10 11.80 -10.75
C SER A 507 27.83 12.88 -11.80
N GLY A 508 27.28 14.05 -11.40
CA GLY A 508 26.82 15.11 -12.33
C GLY A 508 27.85 15.62 -13.37
N ASN A 509 29.14 15.36 -13.19
CA ASN A 509 30.15 15.56 -14.26
C ASN A 509 30.10 14.53 -15.42
N GLY A 510 29.17 13.57 -15.38
CA GLY A 510 28.94 12.52 -16.38
C GLY A 510 30.03 11.44 -16.45
N LYS A 511 31.07 11.49 -15.59
CA LYS A 511 32.25 10.64 -15.74
C LYS A 511 32.13 9.28 -15.03
N TYR A 512 31.43 9.21 -13.91
CA TYR A 512 31.39 8.02 -13.06
C TYR A 512 29.97 7.50 -12.88
N VAL A 513 29.81 6.18 -12.94
CA VAL A 513 28.59 5.46 -12.60
C VAL A 513 28.85 4.67 -11.32
N ALA A 514 28.03 4.87 -10.29
CA ALA A 514 27.98 3.97 -9.15
C ALA A 514 26.95 2.86 -9.40
N ALA A 515 27.21 1.67 -8.85
CA ALA A 515 26.29 0.54 -8.91
C ALA A 515 26.30 -0.25 -7.59
N GLY A 516 25.12 -0.69 -7.16
CA GLY A 516 24.91 -1.51 -5.97
C GLY A 516 24.10 -2.77 -6.29
N THR A 517 24.49 -3.90 -5.70
CA THR A 517 23.82 -5.19 -5.91
C THR A 517 23.03 -5.67 -4.70
N GLY A 518 21.95 -6.42 -4.99
CA GLY A 518 20.97 -6.89 -4.01
C GLY A 518 19.76 -7.51 -4.70
N GLY A 519 18.72 -7.85 -3.92
CA GLY A 519 17.48 -8.44 -4.43
C GLY A 519 16.20 -7.66 -4.10
N SER A 520 16.32 -6.51 -3.41
CA SER A 520 15.21 -5.81 -2.75
C SER A 520 14.16 -5.19 -3.66
N VAL A 521 14.56 -4.65 -4.82
CA VAL A 521 13.65 -4.05 -5.81
C VAL A 521 12.80 -5.14 -6.49
N TYR A 522 13.31 -6.37 -6.53
CA TYR A 522 12.72 -7.51 -7.23
C TYR A 522 11.72 -8.33 -6.40
N PHE A 523 11.32 -7.87 -5.20
CA PHE A 523 10.40 -8.60 -4.30
C PHE A 523 8.92 -8.59 -4.73
N PHE A 524 8.48 -7.52 -5.37
CA PHE A 524 7.05 -7.17 -5.48
C PHE A 524 6.47 -7.40 -6.89
N GLU A 525 7.28 -7.89 -7.84
CA GLU A 525 6.86 -8.25 -9.19
C GLU A 525 7.51 -9.57 -9.63
N THR A 526 6.77 -10.37 -10.40
CA THR A 526 7.27 -11.65 -10.90
C THR A 526 8.33 -11.44 -11.99
N ILE A 527 9.59 -11.78 -11.69
CA ILE A 527 10.65 -11.92 -12.70
C ILE A 527 10.18 -12.96 -13.74
N LYS A 528 10.01 -12.55 -15.00
CA LYS A 528 9.47 -13.42 -16.07
C LYS A 528 10.54 -14.25 -16.77
N GLN A 529 11.79 -13.82 -16.67
CA GLN A 529 12.97 -14.49 -17.20
C GLN A 529 13.17 -15.83 -16.49
N ASN A 530 13.61 -16.84 -17.23
CA ASN A 530 13.95 -18.16 -16.72
C ASN A 530 12.86 -18.89 -15.93
N LEU A 531 11.58 -18.47 -15.99
CA LEU A 531 10.50 -19.16 -15.28
C LEU A 531 10.46 -20.66 -15.60
N ASP A 532 10.57 -21.06 -16.87
CA ASP A 532 10.55 -22.47 -17.29
C ASP A 532 11.83 -23.28 -17.02
N LYS A 533 12.86 -22.66 -16.44
CA LYS A 533 14.14 -23.31 -16.09
C LYS A 533 13.94 -24.22 -14.87
N VAL A 534 14.09 -25.53 -15.09
CA VAL A 534 14.09 -26.54 -14.02
C VAL A 534 15.53 -26.81 -13.58
N TYR A 535 15.78 -26.65 -12.29
CA TYR A 535 17.06 -26.85 -11.64
C TYR A 535 17.17 -28.29 -11.14
N PRO A 536 18.33 -28.97 -11.27
CA PRO A 536 18.45 -30.37 -10.89
C PRO A 536 18.53 -30.60 -9.37
N CYS A 537 18.83 -29.56 -8.58
CA CYS A 537 18.98 -29.59 -7.12
C CYS A 537 19.77 -30.80 -6.61
N THR A 538 20.95 -31.03 -7.20
CA THR A 538 21.88 -32.12 -6.84
C THR A 538 22.37 -32.05 -5.40
N GLU A 539 22.34 -30.85 -4.82
CA GLU A 539 22.53 -30.57 -3.41
C GLU A 539 21.37 -29.67 -2.97
N VAL A 540 20.94 -29.82 -1.71
CA VAL A 540 19.87 -28.99 -1.13
C VAL A 540 20.50 -28.00 -0.17
N ILE A 541 20.24 -26.71 -0.39
CA ILE A 541 20.71 -25.65 0.51
C ILE A 541 19.84 -25.69 1.77
N GLU A 542 20.41 -26.10 2.90
CA GLU A 542 19.75 -26.01 4.20
C GLU A 542 19.95 -24.60 4.76
N PRO A 543 18.88 -23.84 5.05
CA PRO A 543 19.01 -22.51 5.64
C PRO A 543 19.48 -22.60 7.10
N PRO A 544 20.00 -21.50 7.68
CA PRO A 544 20.17 -21.37 9.14
C PRO A 544 18.87 -21.74 9.86
N SER A 545 18.94 -22.25 11.10
CA SER A 545 17.70 -22.57 11.79
C SER A 545 16.91 -21.31 12.11
N GLU A 546 15.58 -21.41 12.09
CA GLU A 546 14.68 -20.31 12.47
C GLU A 546 15.03 -19.75 13.86
N ALA A 547 15.55 -20.58 14.78
CA ALA A 547 15.98 -20.14 16.10
C ALA A 547 17.32 -19.37 16.10
N GLU A 548 18.22 -19.63 15.15
CA GLU A 548 19.47 -18.86 14.99
C GLU A 548 19.18 -17.52 14.30
N PHE A 549 18.35 -17.53 13.26
CA PHE A 549 17.84 -16.32 12.61
C PHE A 549 17.08 -15.44 13.62
N MET A 550 16.17 -16.02 14.41
CA MET A 550 15.45 -15.25 15.43
C MET A 550 16.35 -14.77 16.58
N LYS A 551 17.44 -15.48 16.93
CA LYS A 551 18.43 -15.02 17.91
C LYS A 551 19.30 -13.86 17.43
N GLN A 552 19.66 -13.83 16.14
CA GLN A 552 20.25 -12.65 15.51
C GLN A 552 19.28 -11.46 15.52
N ASN A 553 18.00 -11.71 15.74
CA ASN A 553 16.91 -10.73 15.70
C ASN A 553 16.32 -10.36 17.08
N GLU A 554 16.74 -11.01 18.17
CA GLU A 554 16.07 -11.01 19.50
C GLU A 554 16.34 -9.75 20.36
N GLY A 555 17.28 -8.88 19.98
CA GLY A 555 17.70 -7.73 20.79
C GLY A 555 16.66 -6.63 21.06
N ARG A 556 15.49 -6.68 20.40
CA ARG A 556 14.49 -5.59 20.42
C ARG A 556 13.45 -5.68 21.56
N ASP A 557 13.30 -6.82 22.24
CA ASP A 557 12.14 -7.11 23.12
C ASP A 557 12.22 -6.54 24.56
N GLU A 558 13.39 -6.07 25.02
CA GLU A 558 13.56 -5.54 26.40
C GLU A 558 13.75 -4.01 26.50
N LEU A 559 14.07 -3.30 25.41
CA LEU A 559 14.36 -1.86 25.43
C LEU A 559 13.16 -0.96 25.13
N ASN A 560 12.15 -1.45 24.41
CA ASN A 560 10.86 -0.77 24.29
C ASN A 560 9.89 -1.28 25.36
N GLY A 561 9.38 -0.38 26.21
CA GLY A 561 8.53 -0.68 27.38
C GLY A 561 7.12 -1.20 27.07
N THR A 562 6.90 -1.80 25.90
CA THR A 562 5.64 -2.33 25.41
C THR A 562 5.85 -3.71 24.83
N ARG A 563 5.31 -4.75 25.49
CA ARG A 563 5.18 -6.10 24.92
C ARG A 563 4.19 -6.10 23.76
N GLU A 564 4.66 -5.68 22.58
CA GLU A 564 3.92 -5.87 21.33
C GLU A 564 3.93 -7.35 20.96
N LYS A 565 2.89 -8.04 21.41
CA LYS A 565 2.56 -9.36 20.90
C LYS A 565 2.23 -9.25 19.41
N SER A 566 3.16 -9.65 18.56
CA SER A 566 2.93 -10.01 17.16
C SER A 566 2.09 -11.30 17.04
N SER A 567 0.89 -11.29 17.62
CA SER A 567 -0.06 -12.40 17.58
C SER A 567 -1.52 -11.94 17.71
N GLY A 568 -2.28 -12.15 16.64
CA GLY A 568 -3.74 -12.22 16.67
C GLY A 568 -4.48 -10.87 16.69
N PHE A 569 -5.32 -10.69 15.68
CA PHE A 569 -6.28 -9.60 15.53
C PHE A 569 -7.31 -9.57 16.68
N PHE A 570 -6.95 -8.98 17.82
CA PHE A 570 -7.86 -8.78 18.95
C PHE A 570 -8.28 -7.32 19.07
N ALA A 571 -9.28 -6.96 18.26
CA ALA A 571 -10.07 -5.75 18.48
C ALA A 571 -10.66 -5.77 19.91
N ALA A 572 -10.04 -4.98 20.81
CA ALA A 572 -10.44 -4.86 22.21
C ALA A 572 -11.88 -4.33 22.28
N LYS A 573 -12.82 -5.26 22.50
CA LYS A 573 -14.22 -5.10 22.13
C LYS A 573 -15.00 -4.26 23.14
N ASN A 574 -14.68 -2.96 23.20
CA ASN A 574 -15.49 -1.90 23.79
C ASN A 574 -16.81 -1.80 23.02
N LYS A 575 -17.72 -2.75 23.25
CA LYS A 575 -19.05 -2.82 22.60
C LYS A 575 -19.96 -1.65 22.98
N TRP A 576 -19.63 -0.92 24.05
CA TRP A 576 -20.49 0.10 24.66
C TRP A 576 -20.96 1.19 23.68
N PRO A 577 -20.11 1.84 22.83
CA PRO A 577 -20.58 2.92 21.96
C PRO A 577 -21.59 2.45 20.90
N GLY A 578 -21.26 1.38 20.16
CA GLY A 578 -22.16 0.83 19.13
C GLY A 578 -23.44 0.22 19.71
N MET A 579 -23.36 -0.39 20.90
CA MET A 579 -24.53 -0.94 21.61
C MET A 579 -25.45 0.19 22.11
N LEU A 580 -24.89 1.30 22.62
CA LEU A 580 -25.66 2.50 22.99
C LEU A 580 -26.30 3.18 21.76
N PHE A 581 -25.59 3.27 20.63
CA PHE A 581 -26.13 3.80 19.39
C PHE A 581 -27.34 2.97 18.91
N GLY A 582 -27.20 1.64 18.89
CA GLY A 582 -28.28 0.71 18.53
C GLY A 582 -29.51 0.84 19.43
N PHE A 583 -29.34 0.90 20.76
CA PHE A 583 -30.45 1.10 21.70
C PHE A 583 -31.08 2.50 21.58
N GLY A 584 -30.29 3.55 21.32
CA GLY A 584 -30.79 4.91 21.09
C GLY A 584 -31.69 5.01 19.85
N VAL A 585 -31.28 4.40 18.74
CA VAL A 585 -32.07 4.36 17.49
C VAL A 585 -33.35 3.54 17.67
N LEU A 586 -33.27 2.32 18.22
CA LEU A 586 -34.46 1.49 18.46
C LEU A 586 -35.44 2.13 19.45
N GLY A 587 -34.92 2.67 20.56
CA GLY A 587 -35.71 3.34 21.60
C GLY A 587 -36.45 4.56 21.05
N SER A 588 -35.78 5.37 20.23
CA SER A 588 -36.38 6.52 19.56
C SER A 588 -37.49 6.11 18.58
N LEU A 589 -37.26 5.08 17.76
CA LEU A 589 -38.26 4.56 16.82
C LEU A 589 -39.50 4.01 17.53
N VAL A 590 -39.33 3.15 18.55
CA VAL A 590 -40.44 2.54 19.30
C VAL A 590 -41.27 3.60 20.03
N THR A 591 -40.62 4.58 20.66
CA THR A 591 -41.33 5.64 21.39
C THR A 591 -42.03 6.64 20.45
N LEU A 592 -41.46 6.93 19.28
CA LEU A 592 -42.12 7.71 18.22
C LEU A 592 -43.34 6.97 17.63
N ILE A 593 -43.22 5.67 17.35
CA ILE A 593 -44.34 4.84 16.86
C ILE A 593 -45.48 4.80 17.89
N LEU A 594 -45.16 4.62 19.17
CA LEU A 594 -46.16 4.67 20.26
C LEU A 594 -46.82 6.07 20.36
N TYR A 595 -46.04 7.15 20.27
CA TYR A 595 -46.58 8.52 20.24
C TYR A 595 -47.55 8.71 19.07
N LEU A 596 -47.20 8.27 17.85
CA LEU A 596 -48.04 8.40 16.67
C LEU A 596 -49.31 7.53 16.75
N ALA A 597 -49.20 6.29 17.26
CA ALA A 597 -50.34 5.40 17.48
C ALA A 597 -51.34 5.96 18.51
N ILE A 598 -50.84 6.58 19.59
CA ILE A 598 -51.67 7.25 20.59
C ILE A 598 -52.31 8.52 20.03
N LYS A 599 -51.56 9.33 19.27
CA LYS A 599 -51.99 10.65 18.78
C LYS A 599 -52.94 10.58 17.57
N TYR A 600 -52.76 9.61 16.67
CA TYR A 600 -53.48 9.56 15.39
C TYR A 600 -54.32 8.29 15.17
N ILE A 601 -54.07 7.20 15.92
CA ILE A 601 -54.76 5.91 15.73
C ILE A 601 -55.72 5.60 16.90
N ASN A 602 -55.81 6.48 17.92
CA ASN A 602 -56.63 6.28 19.13
C ASN A 602 -56.34 4.93 19.84
N PHE A 603 -55.11 4.41 19.74
CA PHE A 603 -54.73 3.05 20.13
C PHE A 603 -55.13 2.63 21.55
N LEU A 604 -55.20 3.58 22.49
CA LEU A 604 -55.57 3.34 23.88
C LEU A 604 -57.09 3.22 24.13
N GLN A 605 -57.96 3.62 23.20
CA GLN A 605 -59.41 3.65 23.46
C GLN A 605 -60.02 2.25 23.68
N PRO A 606 -59.74 1.22 22.85
CA PRO A 606 -60.27 -0.14 23.07
C PRO A 606 -59.86 -0.74 24.43
N ILE A 607 -58.66 -0.40 24.91
CA ILE A 607 -58.15 -0.83 26.23
C ILE A 607 -58.92 -0.10 27.35
N LYS A 608 -59.13 1.22 27.18
CA LYS A 608 -59.84 2.08 28.12
C LYS A 608 -61.33 1.72 28.25
N ASP A 609 -61.96 1.28 27.16
CA ASP A 609 -63.37 0.87 27.17
C ASP A 609 -63.54 -0.56 27.74
N ARG A 610 -62.60 -1.49 27.52
CA ARG A 610 -62.53 -2.75 28.28
C ARG A 610 -62.33 -2.50 29.78
N LEU A 611 -61.43 -1.59 30.16
CA LEU A 611 -61.22 -1.21 31.57
C LEU A 611 -62.49 -0.58 32.19
N ARG A 612 -63.27 0.18 31.42
CA ARG A 612 -64.58 0.71 31.86
C ARG A 612 -65.62 -0.38 32.10
N GLN A 613 -65.65 -1.44 31.29
CA GLN A 613 -66.53 -2.59 31.53
C GLN A 613 -66.17 -3.34 32.82
N ILE A 614 -64.87 -3.48 33.12
CA ILE A 614 -64.39 -4.11 34.36
C ILE A 614 -64.69 -3.22 35.59
N ASN A 615 -64.62 -1.89 35.43
CA ASN A 615 -64.75 -0.91 36.52
C ASN A 615 -66.22 -0.64 36.97
N GLN A 616 -67.17 -1.54 36.70
CA GLN A 616 -68.53 -1.41 37.25
C GLN A 616 -68.67 -1.82 38.73
N ASN A 617 -67.71 -2.58 39.30
CA ASN A 617 -67.89 -3.22 40.62
C ASN A 617 -66.84 -2.91 41.71
N GLN A 618 -65.76 -2.14 41.47
CA GLN A 618 -64.87 -1.67 42.56
C GLN A 618 -64.01 -0.46 42.16
N SER A 619 -63.82 0.48 43.10
CA SER A 619 -63.15 1.77 42.85
C SER A 619 -61.62 1.69 42.94
N ILE A 620 -60.97 1.14 41.92
CA ILE A 620 -59.51 0.99 41.88
C ILE A 620 -58.82 2.33 41.53
N LYS A 621 -58.25 3.01 42.54
CA LYS A 621 -57.46 4.25 42.38
C LYS A 621 -56.03 3.98 41.83
N ILE A 622 -55.91 3.32 40.69
CA ILE A 622 -54.62 3.20 39.98
C ILE A 622 -54.38 4.43 39.11
N PHE A 623 -53.31 5.15 39.41
CA PHE A 623 -52.61 6.14 38.58
C PHE A 623 -53.42 6.93 37.52
N HIS A 624 -53.75 8.18 37.82
CA HIS A 624 -54.26 9.16 36.85
C HIS A 624 -53.20 9.59 35.81
N LEU A 625 -52.84 8.69 34.89
CA LEU A 625 -52.15 9.00 33.64
C LEU A 625 -53.17 9.43 32.58
N THR A 626 -53.41 10.75 32.51
CA THR A 626 -54.14 11.36 31.38
C THR A 626 -53.30 11.25 30.10
N HIS A 627 -53.92 11.30 28.91
CA HIS A 627 -53.17 11.28 27.64
C HIS A 627 -52.05 12.33 27.59
N LYS A 628 -52.27 13.53 28.15
CA LYS A 628 -51.22 14.57 28.26
C LYS A 628 -49.98 14.08 29.03
N LYS A 629 -50.14 13.32 30.11
CA LYS A 629 -49.02 12.75 30.88
C LYS A 629 -48.32 11.61 30.13
N ILE A 630 -49.07 10.71 29.49
CA ILE A 630 -48.50 9.61 28.67
C ILE A 630 -47.67 10.19 27.53
N ILE A 631 -48.20 11.21 26.85
CA ILE A 631 -47.50 11.95 25.80
C ILE A 631 -46.25 12.63 26.35
N LEU A 632 -46.32 13.34 27.49
CA LEU A 632 -45.15 13.97 28.11
C LEU A 632 -44.03 12.95 28.41
N PHE A 633 -44.41 11.78 28.93
CA PHE A 633 -43.48 10.71 29.31
C PHE A 633 -42.82 10.08 28.07
N LEU A 634 -43.58 9.80 27.01
CA LEU A 634 -43.04 9.34 25.73
C LEU A 634 -42.13 10.40 25.09
N SER A 635 -42.51 11.67 25.13
CA SER A 635 -41.69 12.77 24.61
C SER A 635 -40.38 12.93 25.39
N ALA A 636 -40.39 12.77 26.72
CA ALA A 636 -39.17 12.74 27.52
C ALA A 636 -38.27 11.55 27.17
N PHE A 637 -38.83 10.36 26.95
CA PHE A 637 -38.07 9.18 26.53
C PHE A 637 -37.51 9.30 25.10
N THR A 638 -38.25 9.87 24.13
CA THR A 638 -37.67 10.19 22.81
C THR A 638 -36.48 11.15 22.93
N LEU A 639 -36.58 12.15 23.83
CA LEU A 639 -35.51 13.12 24.04
C LEU A 639 -34.27 12.47 24.70
N LEU A 640 -34.47 11.58 25.67
CA LEU A 640 -33.41 10.81 26.31
C LEU A 640 -32.68 9.89 25.32
N PHE A 641 -33.41 9.12 24.51
CA PHE A 641 -32.81 8.25 23.50
C PHE A 641 -32.11 9.04 22.40
N LEU A 642 -32.68 10.17 21.96
CA LEU A 642 -32.01 11.08 21.03
C LEU A 642 -30.71 11.64 21.64
N MET A 643 -30.70 12.02 22.92
CA MET A 643 -29.51 12.50 23.62
C MET A 643 -28.44 11.41 23.71
N LEU A 644 -28.81 10.16 23.99
CA LEU A 644 -27.89 9.02 23.99
C LEU A 644 -27.29 8.77 22.59
N THR A 645 -28.10 8.81 21.53
CA THR A 645 -27.60 8.71 20.15
C THR A 645 -26.63 9.86 19.82
N ILE A 646 -27.00 11.11 20.14
CA ILE A 646 -26.14 12.29 19.91
C ILE A 646 -24.82 12.19 20.70
N MET A 647 -24.86 11.84 21.99
CA MET A 647 -23.66 11.66 22.81
C MET A 647 -22.76 10.56 22.25
N SER A 648 -23.33 9.42 21.83
CA SER A 648 -22.55 8.36 21.19
C SER A 648 -21.93 8.82 19.85
N ALA A 649 -22.63 9.64 19.06
CA ALA A 649 -22.09 10.22 17.82
C ALA A 649 -20.99 11.27 18.07
N PHE A 650 -21.02 12.02 19.18
CA PHE A 650 -19.93 12.92 19.58
C PHE A 650 -18.70 12.14 20.09
N PHE A 651 -18.87 11.08 20.88
CA PHE A 651 -17.76 10.21 21.30
C PHE A 651 -17.15 9.39 20.17
N ASN A 652 -17.87 9.17 19.06
CA ASN A 652 -17.36 8.47 17.87
C ASN A 652 -16.74 9.42 16.81
N ARG A 653 -16.57 10.72 17.09
CA ARG A 653 -15.85 11.63 16.20
C ARG A 653 -14.37 11.71 16.59
N PRO A 654 -13.41 11.37 15.71
CA PRO A 654 -12.06 11.92 15.82
C PRO A 654 -12.15 13.45 15.81
N GLY A 655 -11.31 14.09 16.62
CA GLY A 655 -11.58 15.42 17.15
C GLY A 655 -11.58 16.55 16.12
N LEU A 656 -12.49 17.51 16.30
CA LEU A 656 -12.46 18.80 15.61
C LEU A 656 -12.81 19.90 16.63
N GLN A 657 -11.79 20.57 17.15
CA GLN A 657 -11.98 21.78 17.96
C GLN A 657 -12.09 23.00 17.02
N SER A 658 -13.10 23.84 17.28
CA SER A 658 -13.23 25.27 16.93
C SER A 658 -12.02 25.92 16.24
N THR A 659 -12.17 26.62 15.10
CA THR A 659 -12.92 27.90 15.03
C THR A 659 -13.62 28.25 13.71
N LYS A 660 -14.83 28.82 13.86
CA LYS A 660 -15.52 29.87 13.06
C LYS A 660 -15.75 29.72 11.55
N THR A 661 -16.92 30.20 11.14
CA THR A 661 -17.47 30.23 9.76
C THR A 661 -17.86 31.64 9.33
N GLU A 662 -17.57 31.99 8.08
CA GLU A 662 -18.35 32.90 7.20
C GLU A 662 -18.27 32.21 5.81
N ASP A 663 -19.30 31.63 5.19
CA ASP A 663 -20.69 32.02 4.80
C ASP A 663 -20.76 32.46 3.31
N LEU A 664 -21.98 32.53 2.73
CA LEU A 664 -22.35 32.84 1.34
C LEU A 664 -22.43 31.69 0.31
N THR A 665 -23.54 30.93 0.42
CA THR A 665 -24.57 30.75 -0.63
C THR A 665 -24.21 30.78 -2.14
N GLY A 666 -24.61 29.73 -2.88
CA GLY A 666 -24.81 29.75 -4.35
C GLY A 666 -25.35 28.44 -4.90
N GLU A 667 -26.53 28.44 -5.55
CA GLU A 667 -27.22 27.25 -6.09
C GLU A 667 -27.39 27.35 -7.65
N PRO A 668 -28.15 26.50 -8.41
CA PRO A 668 -27.52 25.71 -9.50
C PRO A 668 -28.22 25.76 -10.88
N GLU A 669 -27.58 25.23 -11.93
CA GLU A 669 -28.23 24.69 -13.15
C GLU A 669 -27.25 23.76 -13.91
N LYS A 670 -27.52 22.60 -14.52
CA LYS A 670 -28.66 21.85 -15.12
C LYS A 670 -28.73 21.84 -16.67
N ARG A 671 -28.26 20.70 -17.24
CA ARG A 671 -28.78 19.93 -18.40
C ARG A 671 -28.79 20.53 -19.84
N ILE A 672 -28.07 19.84 -20.75
CA ILE A 672 -28.40 19.41 -22.14
C ILE A 672 -27.26 18.45 -22.58
N LYS A 673 -27.40 17.20 -23.07
CA LYS A 673 -28.48 16.20 -23.22
C LYS A 673 -29.23 16.14 -24.58
N ASN A 674 -29.13 14.95 -25.24
CA ASN A 674 -29.72 14.49 -26.54
C ASN A 674 -29.07 15.04 -27.83
N GLU A 675 -29.10 14.36 -28.99
CA GLU A 675 -29.80 13.14 -29.51
C GLU A 675 -28.84 12.33 -30.45
N GLU A 676 -28.89 10.98 -30.59
CA GLU A 676 -29.45 10.17 -31.72
C GLU A 676 -28.85 10.43 -33.15
N GLN A 677 -28.66 9.46 -34.09
CA GLN A 677 -29.00 8.02 -34.23
C GLN A 677 -28.16 7.32 -35.36
N SER A 678 -28.53 6.07 -35.76
CA SER A 678 -27.92 5.18 -36.82
C SER A 678 -26.68 4.37 -36.37
N GLY A 679 -26.43 3.10 -36.73
CA GLY A 679 -27.05 2.16 -37.70
C GLY A 679 -26.27 2.11 -39.03
N ASN A 680 -25.94 0.97 -39.68
CA ASN A 680 -26.08 -0.49 -39.43
C ASN A 680 -25.11 -1.22 -40.44
N ASP A 681 -24.83 -2.54 -40.54
CA ASP A 681 -25.23 -3.84 -39.95
C ASP A 681 -24.11 -4.90 -40.27
N GLY A 682 -24.23 -6.17 -39.86
CA GLY A 682 -23.58 -7.34 -40.51
C GLY A 682 -22.29 -7.90 -39.91
N GLY A 683 -22.38 -8.86 -38.97
CA GLY A 683 -21.23 -9.38 -38.21
C GLY A 683 -20.68 -10.77 -38.61
N GLN A 684 -19.65 -11.23 -37.89
CA GLN A 684 -19.24 -12.63 -37.78
C GLN A 684 -18.39 -12.87 -36.51
N VAL A 685 -18.36 -14.12 -36.02
CA VAL A 685 -17.58 -14.64 -34.86
C VAL A 685 -17.96 -14.03 -33.49
N GLN A 686 -18.19 -14.89 -32.48
CA GLN A 686 -18.22 -14.46 -31.07
C GLN A 686 -16.82 -14.56 -30.45
N PRO A 687 -16.23 -13.46 -29.95
CA PRO A 687 -15.10 -13.52 -29.04
C PRO A 687 -15.60 -13.89 -27.63
N VAL A 688 -14.80 -14.65 -26.87
CA VAL A 688 -14.98 -14.78 -25.43
C VAL A 688 -14.17 -13.65 -24.78
N CYS A 689 -14.84 -12.54 -24.42
CA CYS A 689 -14.19 -11.35 -23.88
C CYS A 689 -13.83 -11.50 -22.39
N GLY A 690 -12.70 -10.90 -21.99
CA GLY A 690 -12.37 -10.66 -20.58
C GLY A 690 -13.20 -9.51 -19.97
N ASN A 691 -13.23 -9.49 -18.63
CA ASN A 691 -13.68 -8.47 -17.63
C ASN A 691 -14.87 -7.49 -17.90
N SER A 692 -15.26 -7.18 -19.13
CA SER A 692 -16.58 -6.62 -19.51
C SER A 692 -16.96 -5.25 -18.90
N MET A 693 -15.98 -4.40 -18.58
CA MET A 693 -16.22 -3.03 -18.12
C MET A 693 -15.58 -2.03 -19.09
N CYS A 694 -16.25 -0.89 -19.27
CA CYS A 694 -15.75 0.30 -19.95
C CYS A 694 -15.54 1.37 -18.87
N GLU A 695 -14.52 2.22 -18.98
CA GLU A 695 -14.13 3.21 -17.96
C GLU A 695 -14.30 4.68 -18.44
N PRO A 696 -15.53 5.24 -18.47
CA PRO A 696 -15.78 6.60 -18.95
C PRO A 696 -15.00 7.68 -18.18
N ASP A 697 -14.79 7.48 -16.88
CA ASP A 697 -14.09 8.41 -15.99
C ASP A 697 -12.59 8.54 -16.34
N PHE A 698 -12.05 7.62 -17.14
CA PHE A 698 -10.67 7.62 -17.65
C PHE A 698 -10.57 7.95 -19.16
N GLY A 699 -11.68 8.38 -19.79
CA GLY A 699 -11.69 8.85 -21.19
C GLY A 699 -12.06 7.80 -22.24
N GLU A 700 -12.55 6.62 -21.82
CA GLU A 700 -13.06 5.62 -22.75
C GLU A 700 -14.43 6.03 -23.32
N THR A 701 -14.51 6.07 -24.66
CA THR A 701 -15.74 6.25 -25.43
C THR A 701 -16.22 4.89 -25.94
N LYS A 702 -17.47 4.84 -26.40
CA LYS A 702 -18.09 3.59 -26.88
C LYS A 702 -17.40 3.00 -28.12
N GLU A 703 -16.61 3.80 -28.84
CA GLU A 703 -15.86 3.43 -30.05
C GLU A 703 -14.40 3.04 -29.79
N ASN A 704 -13.80 3.44 -28.66
CA ASN A 704 -12.41 3.08 -28.31
C ASN A 704 -12.30 1.98 -27.23
N CYS A 705 -13.37 1.72 -26.48
CA CYS A 705 -13.52 0.63 -25.50
C CYS A 705 -13.13 -0.78 -26.02
N ALA A 706 -13.17 -1.00 -27.34
CA ALA A 706 -12.77 -2.25 -27.99
C ALA A 706 -11.30 -2.30 -28.45
N LYS A 707 -10.45 -1.32 -28.07
CA LYS A 707 -9.07 -1.19 -28.56
C LYS A 707 -7.99 -1.75 -27.64
N ASP A 708 -8.34 -2.20 -26.43
CA ASP A 708 -7.42 -2.90 -25.52
C ASP A 708 -7.01 -4.30 -26.03
N CYS A 709 -7.50 -4.71 -27.20
CA CYS A 709 -7.06 -5.92 -27.91
C CYS A 709 -5.68 -5.73 -28.59
N SER A 710 -4.60 -5.67 -27.80
CA SER A 710 -3.24 -5.92 -28.32
C SER A 710 -3.00 -7.41 -28.54
N ALA A 711 -2.51 -7.81 -29.72
CA ALA A 711 -2.31 -9.22 -30.08
C ALA A 711 -0.85 -9.68 -29.89
N GLY A 712 -0.68 -10.94 -29.48
CA GLY A 712 0.61 -11.65 -29.47
C GLY A 712 0.92 -12.34 -28.15
N ASP A 713 0.70 -13.67 -28.14
CA ASP A 713 1.26 -14.73 -27.27
C ASP A 713 1.44 -14.47 -25.76
#